data_AF-A0AB34JYI0-F1
#
_entry.id   AF-A0AB34JYI0-F1
#
_cell.length_a   1.000
_cell.length_b   1.000
_cell.length_c   1.000
_cell.angle_alpha   90.00
_cell.angle_beta   90.00
_cell.angle_gamma   90.00
#
_symmetry.space_group_name_H-M   'P 1'
#
loop_
_entity.id
_entity.type
_entity.pdbx_description
1 polymer ?
#
loop_
_entity_poly.entity_id
_entity_poly.type
_entity_poly.pdbx_seq_one_letter_code
_entity_poly.pdbx_strand_id
1 'polypeptide(L)'
;MPPPCAALPAVRYELVTGALSRFGAAATLAPQHLRRLDPHAEHAASLRPIPLAPPPSVDAARLAWEFNETAAFRSRQLRADPRLQPHDITPSFAHLRGCSSCAQRDATRAALAAAPPPSPRGWHSLVDDYSVAFHTNVARSLSPPTARRAVFSPRRPRHEARFGCPCSVWPPRGNRSGYRLYHAAGRMAGGGFRYTEWPREMRAATSADGVAWREGAPLTLDGGGEGMTGTFTAAEGGGRHLAGYEGANSKACLAASSDGIAWATLPTGASVGPTSPHATPPHLLRARFNLRADPTASRACAPPIHACASNGSKWGGGVMMDCLLRALRAGGVTHAACAAALRAYAAARAVDCADGSASRLGRAADAYVQPMEAAGRQLVWFRRDYGGPGGWREIRGVQVVEVHGGVGGDLRKARLEGVGGYYLDRLGKLERFRRQIYTLTFTRRSATLWLGLMTVIEWAKDLSEPAAPHLPAFARDTTNVYLVTSRDGVHVDDGWVYAHAPLLPKGRTQAAWDSGFLLPAAQLLAAPRGGGTRLYYEARRVRHEQRFRGAAAIGMAAWDDDRLAALRAADPSLPAAVEARPLRAASRRMALLVSLGAPPRCGGALRVEARLGTRGGAPLAVGVVALPPRGRRRGGRERVVWEAAAGGGAALRVTPNASVYLRFGLEGAVQLYAFRLLWLAA
;
A
#
# COMPACT_ATOMS: atom_id res chain seq x y z
N MET A 1 -32.48 9.04 29.70
CA MET A 1 -31.94 7.79 29.11
C MET A 1 -30.93 8.13 28.03
N PRO A 2 -29.73 7.51 27.99
CA PRO A 2 -28.85 7.64 26.83
C PRO A 2 -29.58 7.13 25.58
N PRO A 3 -29.36 7.73 24.39
CA PRO A 3 -29.99 7.25 23.16
C PRO A 3 -29.61 5.77 22.97
N PRO A 4 -30.54 4.92 22.48
CA PRO A 4 -30.22 3.53 22.19
C PRO A 4 -28.99 3.50 21.29
N CYS A 5 -28.11 2.51 21.49
CA CYS A 5 -27.01 2.28 20.57
C CYS A 5 -27.61 2.23 19.17
N ALA A 6 -27.36 3.27 18.38
CA ALA A 6 -27.67 3.23 16.96
C ALA A 6 -26.89 2.02 16.47
N ALA A 7 -27.61 0.96 16.10
CA ALA A 7 -27.00 -0.24 15.59
C ALA A 7 -26.02 0.24 14.51
N LEU A 8 -24.77 -0.22 14.57
CA LEU A 8 -23.85 -0.02 13.45
C LEU A 8 -24.66 -0.41 12.21
N PRO A 9 -24.75 0.46 11.19
CA PRO A 9 -25.67 0.24 10.09
C PRO A 9 -25.49 -1.19 9.62
N ALA A 10 -26.58 -1.95 9.72
CA ALA A 10 -26.58 -3.33 9.31
C ALA A 10 -26.02 -3.34 7.90
N VAL A 11 -25.09 -4.23 7.64
CA VAL A 11 -24.47 -4.37 6.34
C VAL A 11 -25.50 -5.10 5.45
N ARG A 12 -26.61 -4.40 5.14
CA ARG A 12 -27.70 -4.87 4.31
C ARG A 12 -27.33 -4.57 2.87
N TYR A 13 -26.78 -5.56 2.20
CA TYR A 13 -26.65 -5.53 0.76
C TYR A 13 -27.79 -6.30 0.16
N GLU A 14 -28.75 -5.55 -0.35
CA GLU A 14 -29.71 -6.06 -1.29
C GLU A 14 -29.25 -5.62 -2.68
N LEU A 15 -28.94 -6.60 -3.52
CA LEU A 15 -28.84 -6.38 -4.95
C LEU A 15 -30.25 -6.01 -5.42
N VAL A 16 -30.54 -4.72 -5.58
CA VAL A 16 -31.75 -4.30 -6.28
C VAL A 16 -31.56 -4.64 -7.76
N THR A 17 -31.94 -5.86 -8.13
CA THR A 17 -32.09 -6.29 -9.53
C THR A 17 -33.35 -5.69 -10.17
N GLY A 18 -34.13 -4.89 -9.44
CA GLY A 18 -35.49 -4.49 -9.83
C GLY A 18 -35.66 -3.18 -10.63
N ALA A 19 -34.63 -2.39 -10.93
CA ALA A 19 -34.83 -1.08 -11.59
C ALA A 19 -33.89 -0.76 -12.77
N LEU A 20 -33.13 -1.73 -13.28
CA LEU A 20 -32.13 -1.48 -14.34
C LEU A 20 -32.39 -2.21 -15.66
N SER A 21 -33.66 -2.55 -15.96
CA SER A 21 -34.05 -3.14 -17.25
C SER A 21 -33.83 -2.21 -18.46
N ARG A 22 -33.49 -0.93 -18.26
CA ARG A 22 -33.18 0.01 -19.35
C ARG A 22 -31.69 0.15 -19.68
N PHE A 23 -30.78 -0.46 -18.93
CA PHE A 23 -29.34 -0.36 -19.19
C PHE A 23 -28.73 -1.74 -19.38
N GLY A 24 -28.77 -2.22 -20.63
CA GLY A 24 -28.23 -3.51 -21.05
C GLY A 24 -26.83 -3.78 -20.51
N ALA A 25 -26.67 -4.97 -19.93
CA ALA A 25 -25.44 -5.63 -19.51
C ALA A 25 -24.62 -5.02 -18.35
N ALA A 26 -24.68 -3.72 -18.04
CA ALA A 26 -23.83 -3.11 -16.99
C ALA A 26 -24.20 -3.50 -15.54
N ALA A 27 -25.40 -4.04 -15.31
CA ALA A 27 -25.94 -4.32 -13.97
C ALA A 27 -25.31 -5.53 -13.24
N THR A 28 -24.49 -6.35 -13.90
CA THR A 28 -23.87 -7.56 -13.31
C THR A 28 -22.50 -7.34 -12.68
N LEU A 29 -21.91 -6.15 -12.83
CA LEU A 29 -20.53 -5.87 -12.40
C LEU A 29 -20.38 -5.45 -10.93
N ALA A 30 -21.45 -5.03 -10.25
CA ALA A 30 -21.32 -4.25 -9.02
C ALA A 30 -21.36 -5.02 -7.68
N PRO A 31 -21.86 -6.27 -7.55
CA PRO A 31 -21.56 -7.00 -6.30
C PRO A 31 -21.57 -8.53 -6.40
N GLN A 32 -20.41 -9.14 -6.72
CA GLN A 32 -20.16 -10.54 -6.35
C GLN A 32 -19.74 -10.69 -4.87
N HIS A 33 -19.33 -9.60 -4.23
CA HIS A 33 -18.78 -9.61 -2.87
C HIS A 33 -19.82 -9.48 -1.75
N LEU A 34 -21.10 -9.32 -2.08
CA LEU A 34 -22.10 -8.82 -1.14
C LEU A 34 -23.42 -9.59 -1.14
N ARG A 35 -23.40 -10.87 -1.56
CA ARG A 35 -24.57 -11.74 -1.44
C ARG A 35 -24.66 -12.31 -0.03
N ARG A 36 -25.84 -12.18 0.61
CA ARG A 36 -26.21 -12.96 1.79
C ARG A 36 -25.98 -14.44 1.45
N LEU A 37 -25.19 -15.13 2.28
CA LEU A 37 -25.00 -16.56 2.12
C LEU A 37 -26.26 -17.25 2.61
N ASP A 38 -26.73 -18.23 1.84
CA ASP A 38 -27.65 -19.22 2.36
C ASP A 38 -27.00 -19.86 3.60
N PRO A 39 -27.69 -19.88 4.76
CA PRO A 39 -27.18 -20.51 5.98
C PRO A 39 -26.70 -21.96 5.76
N HIS A 40 -27.23 -22.66 4.77
CA HIS A 40 -26.89 -24.04 4.44
C HIS A 40 -25.71 -24.18 3.46
N ALA A 41 -25.21 -23.08 2.89
CA ALA A 41 -24.07 -23.10 1.96
C ALA A 41 -22.71 -22.97 2.68
N GLU A 42 -22.48 -23.78 3.72
CA GLU A 42 -21.24 -23.76 4.53
C GLU A 42 -19.98 -23.92 3.66
N HIS A 43 -20.07 -24.69 2.58
CA HIS A 43 -18.97 -24.87 1.63
C HIS A 43 -18.63 -23.56 0.89
N ALA A 44 -19.63 -22.80 0.44
CA ALA A 44 -19.43 -21.54 -0.27
C ALA A 44 -18.88 -20.42 0.64
N ALA A 45 -19.19 -20.46 1.94
CA ALA A 45 -18.68 -19.51 2.92
C ALA A 45 -17.16 -19.65 3.14
N SER A 46 -16.64 -20.88 3.11
CA SER A 46 -15.21 -21.15 3.29
C SER A 46 -14.32 -20.69 2.12
N LEU A 47 -14.91 -20.48 0.94
CA LEU A 47 -14.20 -20.10 -0.28
C LEU A 47 -14.27 -18.59 -0.57
N ARG A 48 -15.09 -17.84 0.18
CA ARG A 48 -15.30 -16.41 -0.03
C ARG A 48 -14.52 -15.56 0.98
N PRO A 49 -13.83 -14.50 0.51
CA PRO A 49 -13.24 -13.52 1.40
C PRO A 49 -14.28 -12.93 2.37
N ILE A 50 -13.86 -12.58 3.57
CA ILE A 50 -14.74 -11.85 4.50
C ILE A 50 -15.12 -10.52 3.84
N PRO A 51 -16.41 -10.18 3.72
CA PRO A 51 -16.83 -8.92 3.13
C PRO A 51 -16.31 -7.76 3.95
N LEU A 52 -15.88 -6.70 3.26
CA LEU A 52 -15.49 -5.47 3.90
C LEU A 52 -16.74 -4.62 4.13
N ALA A 53 -16.89 -4.09 5.35
CA ALA A 53 -17.93 -3.13 5.66
C ALA A 53 -17.53 -1.76 5.10
N PRO A 54 -18.27 -1.21 4.13
CA PRO A 54 -18.04 0.11 3.61
C PRO A 54 -18.34 1.13 4.71
N PRO A 55 -17.80 2.36 4.58
CA PRO A 55 -18.24 3.44 5.43
C PRO A 55 -19.75 3.65 5.31
N PRO A 56 -20.43 4.11 6.37
CA PRO A 56 -21.87 4.42 6.33
C PRO A 56 -22.28 5.39 5.22
N SER A 57 -21.34 6.20 4.72
CA SER A 57 -21.55 7.15 3.62
C SER A 57 -21.58 6.52 2.22
N VAL A 58 -21.36 5.21 2.11
CA VAL A 58 -21.31 4.50 0.83
C VAL A 58 -22.45 3.50 0.79
N ASP A 59 -23.54 3.91 0.14
CA ASP A 59 -24.75 3.12 -0.09
C ASP A 59 -24.96 2.84 -1.59
N ALA A 60 -26.06 2.17 -1.93
CA ALA A 60 -26.39 1.84 -3.32
C ALA A 60 -26.56 3.09 -4.21
N ALA A 61 -27.15 4.16 -3.68
CA ALA A 61 -27.34 5.40 -4.39
C ALA A 61 -25.99 6.07 -4.71
N ARG A 62 -25.08 6.07 -3.74
CA ARG A 62 -23.71 6.57 -3.92
C ARG A 62 -22.95 5.78 -4.98
N LEU A 63 -23.03 4.44 -4.95
CA LEU A 63 -22.37 3.60 -5.95
C LEU A 63 -22.92 3.83 -7.37
N ALA A 64 -24.25 3.97 -7.50
CA ALA A 64 -24.88 4.30 -8.79
C ALA A 64 -24.46 5.69 -9.29
N TRP A 65 -24.43 6.69 -8.41
CA TRP A 65 -23.92 8.02 -8.73
C TRP A 65 -22.47 7.97 -9.21
N GLU A 66 -21.59 7.22 -8.53
CA GLU A 66 -20.19 7.11 -8.93
C GLU A 66 -19.98 6.46 -10.29
N PHE A 67 -20.79 5.44 -10.61
CA PHE A 67 -20.78 4.84 -11.95
C PHE A 67 -21.14 5.88 -13.02
N ASN A 68 -22.24 6.62 -12.80
CA ASN A 68 -22.69 7.67 -13.72
C ASN A 68 -21.66 8.78 -13.87
N GLU A 69 -21.03 9.21 -12.78
CA GLU A 69 -19.96 10.20 -12.80
C GLU A 69 -18.71 9.71 -13.53
N THR A 70 -18.36 8.42 -13.39
CA THR A 70 -17.22 7.83 -14.10
C THR A 70 -17.49 7.82 -15.60
N ALA A 71 -18.71 7.46 -16.00
CA ALA A 71 -19.14 7.50 -17.39
C ALA A 71 -19.19 8.94 -17.95
N ALA A 72 -19.68 9.91 -17.16
CA ALA A 72 -19.73 11.31 -17.55
C ALA A 72 -18.33 11.93 -17.68
N PHE A 73 -17.46 11.68 -16.70
CA PHE A 73 -16.07 12.13 -16.73
C PHE A 73 -15.32 11.56 -17.93
N ARG A 74 -15.50 10.26 -18.24
CA ARG A 74 -14.99 9.63 -19.46
C ARG A 74 -15.44 10.39 -20.71
N SER A 75 -16.73 10.68 -20.84
CA SER A 75 -17.27 11.41 -21.99
C SER A 75 -16.70 12.82 -22.10
N ARG A 76 -16.47 13.52 -20.98
CA ARG A 76 -15.78 14.82 -20.97
C ARG A 76 -14.34 14.69 -21.45
N GLN A 77 -13.60 13.69 -20.96
CA GLN A 77 -12.20 13.49 -21.34
C GLN A 77 -12.03 13.11 -22.81
N LEU A 78 -12.90 12.25 -23.34
CA LEU A 78 -12.94 11.93 -24.77
C LEU A 78 -13.11 13.17 -25.65
N ARG A 79 -14.01 14.08 -25.25
CA ARG A 79 -14.25 15.33 -25.99
C ARG A 79 -13.07 16.29 -25.87
N ALA A 80 -12.44 16.34 -24.69
CA ALA A 80 -11.35 17.27 -24.41
C ALA A 80 -9.98 16.82 -24.96
N ASP A 81 -9.77 15.53 -25.17
CA ASP A 81 -8.49 14.98 -25.61
C ASP A 81 -8.66 14.04 -26.82
N PRO A 82 -8.44 14.55 -28.05
CA PRO A 82 -8.64 13.79 -29.29
C PRO A 82 -7.67 12.59 -29.45
N ARG A 83 -6.67 12.48 -28.56
CA ARG A 83 -5.76 11.33 -28.50
C ARG A 83 -6.38 10.09 -27.86
N LEU A 84 -7.42 10.24 -27.03
CA LEU A 84 -8.09 9.10 -26.41
C LEU A 84 -8.98 8.41 -27.44
N GLN A 85 -8.70 7.15 -27.74
CA GLN A 85 -9.53 6.38 -28.68
C GLN A 85 -10.72 5.76 -27.94
N PRO A 86 -11.90 5.63 -28.58
CA PRO A 86 -13.07 4.99 -27.95
C PRO A 86 -12.83 3.56 -27.46
N HIS A 87 -11.90 2.80 -28.07
CA HIS A 87 -11.56 1.45 -27.62
C HIS A 87 -10.62 1.41 -26.41
N ASP A 88 -9.95 2.51 -26.06
CA ASP A 88 -9.10 2.61 -24.87
C ASP A 88 -9.90 2.60 -23.54
N ILE A 89 -11.23 2.63 -23.65
CA ILE A 89 -12.15 3.06 -22.60
C ILE A 89 -13.52 2.35 -22.61
N THR A 90 -13.71 1.33 -23.45
CA THR A 90 -14.93 0.50 -23.40
C THR A 90 -14.68 -0.67 -22.46
N PRO A 91 -15.37 -0.76 -21.31
CA PRO A 91 -15.29 -1.93 -20.45
C PRO A 91 -15.93 -3.09 -21.21
N SER A 92 -15.15 -4.12 -21.55
CA SER A 92 -15.67 -5.32 -22.18
C SER A 92 -15.89 -6.41 -21.13
N PHE A 93 -16.89 -7.26 -21.30
CA PHE A 93 -17.04 -8.44 -20.42
C PHE A 93 -15.90 -9.44 -20.59
N ALA A 94 -15.17 -9.40 -21.72
CA ALA A 94 -13.95 -10.18 -21.87
C ALA A 94 -12.89 -9.78 -20.83
N HIS A 95 -12.89 -8.51 -20.39
CA HIS A 95 -12.04 -8.05 -19.28
C HIS A 95 -12.29 -8.85 -18.01
N LEU A 96 -13.52 -9.26 -17.70
CA LEU A 96 -13.81 -10.06 -16.50
C LEU A 96 -13.13 -11.44 -16.50
N ARG A 97 -12.79 -11.97 -17.67
CA ARG A 97 -12.07 -13.24 -17.81
C ARG A 97 -10.56 -13.11 -17.66
N GLY A 98 -10.00 -11.91 -17.78
CA GLY A 98 -8.55 -11.66 -17.78
C GLY A 98 -8.12 -10.41 -16.99
N CYS A 99 -8.98 -9.92 -16.09
CA CYS A 99 -8.75 -8.73 -15.28
C CYS A 99 -7.55 -8.95 -14.35
N SER A 100 -6.59 -8.03 -14.37
CA SER A 100 -5.38 -8.15 -13.55
C SER A 100 -5.71 -8.12 -12.06
N SER A 101 -6.68 -7.30 -11.62
CA SER A 101 -7.19 -7.32 -10.23
C SER A 101 -7.85 -8.66 -9.88
N CYS A 102 -8.52 -9.33 -10.82
CA CYS A 102 -9.11 -10.65 -10.59
C CYS A 102 -8.03 -11.73 -10.43
N ALA A 103 -7.08 -11.78 -11.37
CA ALA A 103 -5.94 -12.69 -11.30
C ALA A 103 -5.12 -12.45 -10.01
N GLN A 104 -4.93 -11.19 -9.66
CA GLN A 104 -4.26 -10.77 -8.44
C GLN A 104 -5.01 -11.23 -7.18
N ARG A 105 -6.33 -11.10 -7.15
CA ARG A 105 -7.16 -11.61 -6.05
C ARG A 105 -7.06 -13.12 -5.92
N ASP A 106 -7.06 -13.84 -7.03
CA ASP A 106 -6.95 -15.30 -7.04
C ASP A 106 -5.57 -15.76 -6.56
N ALA A 107 -4.51 -15.10 -7.03
CA ALA A 107 -3.15 -15.33 -6.57
C ALA A 107 -2.96 -14.96 -5.09
N THR A 108 -3.61 -13.90 -4.60
CA THR A 108 -3.61 -13.52 -3.18
C THR A 108 -4.29 -14.59 -2.33
N ARG A 109 -5.42 -15.16 -2.79
CA ARG A 109 -6.08 -16.28 -2.13
C ARG A 109 -5.20 -17.53 -2.10
N ALA A 110 -4.55 -17.85 -3.22
CA ALA A 110 -3.60 -18.95 -3.28
C ALA A 110 -2.43 -18.75 -2.31
N ALA A 111 -1.87 -17.54 -2.24
CA ALA A 111 -0.81 -17.19 -1.29
C ALA A 111 -1.26 -17.30 0.17
N LEU A 112 -2.49 -16.87 0.50
CA LEU A 112 -3.08 -17.03 1.84
C LEU A 112 -3.23 -18.51 2.23
N ALA A 113 -3.69 -19.34 1.30
CA ALA A 113 -3.87 -20.77 1.51
C ALA A 113 -2.52 -21.50 1.68
N ALA A 114 -1.55 -21.18 0.82
CA ALA A 114 -0.20 -21.75 0.80
C ALA A 114 0.71 -21.23 1.92
N ALA A 115 0.38 -20.08 2.54
CA ALA A 115 1.15 -19.55 3.64
C ALA A 115 1.23 -20.59 4.79
N PRO A 116 2.39 -20.71 5.47
CA PRO A 116 2.59 -21.68 6.54
C PRO A 116 1.48 -21.61 7.60
N PRO A 117 1.20 -22.67 8.36
CA PRO A 117 0.27 -22.59 9.47
C PRO A 117 0.63 -21.45 10.44
N PRO A 118 -0.36 -20.77 11.03
CA PRO A 118 -0.09 -19.68 11.94
C PRO A 118 0.81 -20.14 13.10
N SER A 119 1.86 -19.38 13.39
CA SER A 119 2.78 -19.70 14.48
C SER A 119 2.00 -19.84 15.80
N PRO A 120 2.24 -20.91 16.59
CA PRO A 120 1.60 -21.04 17.90
C PRO A 120 2.04 -19.93 18.87
N ARG A 121 3.12 -19.21 18.54
CA ARG A 121 3.66 -18.09 19.32
C ARG A 121 3.43 -16.79 18.56
N GLY A 122 2.61 -15.90 19.11
CA GLY A 122 2.42 -14.54 18.60
C GLY A 122 0.97 -14.09 18.56
N TRP A 123 0.77 -12.85 18.14
CA TRP A 123 -0.56 -12.31 17.83
C TRP A 123 -0.96 -12.68 16.41
N HIS A 124 -2.16 -13.22 16.27
CA HIS A 124 -2.82 -13.51 15.01
C HIS A 124 -3.75 -12.34 14.68
N SER A 125 -3.26 -11.37 13.90
CA SER A 125 -4.08 -10.25 13.43
C SER A 125 -5.12 -10.71 12.41
N LEU A 126 -6.32 -10.16 12.51
CA LEU A 126 -7.45 -10.42 11.60
C LEU A 126 -7.61 -9.31 10.55
N VAL A 127 -6.49 -8.72 10.16
CA VAL A 127 -6.42 -7.70 9.11
C VAL A 127 -6.67 -8.27 7.70
N ASP A 128 -6.40 -9.56 7.52
CA ASP A 128 -6.69 -10.36 6.33
C ASP A 128 -7.29 -11.73 6.73
N ASP A 129 -7.59 -12.58 5.73
CA ASP A 129 -8.23 -13.87 5.94
C ASP A 129 -7.26 -15.00 6.32
N TYR A 130 -5.96 -14.73 6.45
CA TYR A 130 -4.94 -15.77 6.66
C TYR A 130 -5.21 -16.64 7.89
N SER A 131 -5.71 -16.05 8.98
CA SER A 131 -5.97 -16.77 10.22
C SER A 131 -7.36 -17.38 10.28
N VAL A 132 -8.19 -17.19 9.25
CA VAL A 132 -9.60 -17.59 9.21
C VAL A 132 -9.76 -18.82 8.33
N ALA A 133 -10.39 -19.86 8.86
CA ALA A 133 -10.80 -21.04 8.11
C ALA A 133 -12.26 -20.95 7.63
N PHE A 134 -13.10 -20.24 8.39
CA PHE A 134 -14.53 -20.12 8.11
C PHE A 134 -15.15 -18.91 8.79
N HIS A 135 -16.22 -18.38 8.22
CA HIS A 135 -17.00 -17.31 8.83
C HIS A 135 -18.47 -17.41 8.44
N THR A 136 -19.33 -16.79 9.24
CA THR A 136 -20.77 -16.64 8.98
C THR A 136 -21.23 -15.31 9.55
N ASN A 137 -21.91 -14.49 8.73
CA ASN A 137 -22.40 -13.16 9.13
C ASN A 137 -21.31 -12.25 9.74
N VAL A 138 -20.09 -12.31 9.21
CA VAL A 138 -18.97 -11.46 9.64
C VAL A 138 -18.64 -10.45 8.56
N ALA A 139 -18.31 -9.23 8.96
CA ALA A 139 -17.69 -8.23 8.10
C ALA A 139 -16.40 -7.69 8.73
N ARG A 140 -15.42 -7.34 7.88
CA ARG A 140 -14.21 -6.66 8.32
C ARG A 140 -14.43 -5.16 8.30
N SER A 141 -13.90 -4.44 9.29
CA SER A 141 -13.95 -2.98 9.36
C SER A 141 -12.59 -2.42 9.76
N LEU A 142 -12.19 -1.29 9.18
CA LEU A 142 -11.04 -0.54 9.65
C LEU A 142 -11.41 0.22 10.92
N SER A 143 -10.48 0.26 11.87
CA SER A 143 -10.64 1.12 13.03
C SER A 143 -10.15 2.52 12.72
N PRO A 144 -10.90 3.56 13.14
CA PRO A 144 -10.41 4.92 13.04
C PRO A 144 -9.15 5.07 13.91
N PRO A 145 -8.23 5.99 13.54
CA PRO A 145 -7.12 6.33 14.40
C PRO A 145 -7.59 6.74 15.80
N THR A 146 -6.97 6.19 16.83
CA THR A 146 -7.17 6.58 18.24
C THR A 146 -6.71 8.02 18.51
N ALA A 147 -5.70 8.47 17.77
CA ALA A 147 -5.23 9.85 17.73
C ALA A 147 -4.93 10.24 16.29
N ARG A 148 -5.25 11.48 15.92
CA ARG A 148 -4.94 12.09 14.63
C ARG A 148 -4.75 13.58 14.82
N ARG A 149 -3.60 14.12 14.41
CA ARG A 149 -3.29 15.56 14.51
C ARG A 149 -2.16 15.96 13.58
N ALA A 150 -2.11 17.23 13.23
CA ALA A 150 -0.89 17.83 12.75
C ALA A 150 0.12 17.84 13.91
N VAL A 151 1.31 17.29 13.67
CA VAL A 151 2.41 17.23 14.66
C VAL A 151 3.54 18.17 14.30
N PHE A 152 3.62 18.59 13.04
CA PHE A 152 4.57 19.58 12.59
C PHE A 152 3.96 20.41 11.45
N SER A 153 4.07 21.73 11.58
CA SER A 153 3.71 22.69 10.55
C SER A 153 4.80 23.77 10.55
N PRO A 154 5.63 23.86 9.50
CA PRO A 154 6.75 24.80 9.49
C PRO A 154 6.24 26.24 9.66
N ARG A 155 6.84 26.98 10.60
CA ARG A 155 6.32 28.27 11.11
C ARG A 155 6.46 29.44 10.14
N ARG A 156 7.24 29.32 9.05
CA ARG A 156 7.49 30.41 8.11
C ARG A 156 6.82 30.12 6.76
N PRO A 157 5.65 30.71 6.48
CA PRO A 157 4.93 30.54 5.22
C PRO A 157 5.53 31.34 4.05
N ARG A 158 6.74 31.92 4.20
CA ARG A 158 7.28 32.78 3.13
C ARG A 158 7.57 32.00 1.85
N HIS A 159 7.80 30.68 1.92
CA HIS A 159 7.86 29.81 0.73
C HIS A 159 7.34 28.40 1.06
N GLU A 160 6.74 27.76 0.05
CA GLU A 160 5.95 26.53 0.12
C GLU A 160 6.77 25.33 0.60
N ALA A 161 6.82 25.07 1.91
CA ALA A 161 7.35 23.80 2.40
C ALA A 161 6.58 22.65 1.76
N ARG A 162 7.26 21.86 0.93
CA ARG A 162 6.66 20.67 0.31
C ARG A 162 7.09 19.45 1.10
N PHE A 163 6.22 18.46 1.21
CA PHE A 163 6.60 17.17 1.78
C PHE A 163 6.49 16.09 0.68
N GLY A 164 6.98 14.87 0.89
CA GLY A 164 6.72 13.79 -0.05
C GLY A 164 7.81 13.41 -1.07
N CYS A 165 9.09 13.32 -0.68
CA CYS A 165 9.96 12.44 -1.47
C CYS A 165 9.78 11.01 -0.95
N PRO A 166 9.74 10.02 -1.85
CA PRO A 166 9.86 8.65 -1.45
C PRO A 166 11.29 8.36 -1.00
N CYS A 167 11.57 8.53 0.27
CA CYS A 167 12.89 8.27 0.82
C CYS A 167 12.84 6.97 1.61
N SER A 168 13.59 6.00 1.14
CA SER A 168 13.92 4.83 1.95
C SER A 168 15.08 5.21 2.88
N VAL A 169 14.94 4.83 4.14
CA VAL A 169 16.02 4.90 5.12
C VAL A 169 16.71 3.55 5.09
N TRP A 170 18.02 3.49 4.88
CA TRP A 170 18.75 2.23 4.91
C TRP A 170 19.83 2.29 5.98
N PRO A 171 19.90 1.31 6.91
CA PRO A 171 21.01 1.25 7.85
C PRO A 171 22.31 0.99 7.06
N PRO A 172 23.40 1.73 7.30
CA PRO A 172 24.67 1.48 6.64
C PRO A 172 25.15 0.05 6.93
N ARG A 173 25.83 -0.58 5.96
CA ARG A 173 26.49 -1.86 6.19
C ARG A 173 27.63 -1.68 7.20
N GLY A 174 27.73 -2.60 8.16
CA GLY A 174 28.69 -2.55 9.26
C GLY A 174 28.12 -1.82 10.47
N ASN A 175 28.68 -2.07 11.66
CA ASN A 175 28.21 -1.62 12.98
C ASN A 175 28.34 -0.08 13.20
N ARG A 176 28.08 0.74 12.19
CA ARG A 176 28.16 2.20 12.25
C ARG A 176 26.78 2.75 12.60
N SER A 177 26.70 3.48 13.71
CA SER A 177 25.57 4.33 14.05
C SER A 177 25.37 5.36 12.94
N GLY A 178 24.27 5.26 12.22
CA GLY A 178 23.94 6.16 11.12
C GLY A 178 22.81 5.60 10.27
N TYR A 179 22.26 6.41 9.38
CA TYR A 179 21.29 5.95 8.39
C TYR A 179 21.52 6.71 7.08
N ARG A 180 21.27 6.04 5.95
CA ARG A 180 21.30 6.68 4.63
C ARG A 180 19.89 7.00 4.19
N LEU A 181 19.69 8.23 3.75
CA LEU A 181 18.44 8.68 3.17
C LEU A 181 18.61 8.77 1.65
N TYR A 182 17.93 7.90 0.92
CA TYR A 182 17.93 7.98 -0.54
C TYR A 182 16.88 9.00 -0.98
N HIS A 183 17.28 9.98 -1.78
CA HIS A 183 16.37 10.96 -2.37
C HIS A 183 16.46 10.89 -3.90
N ALA A 184 15.32 10.96 -4.57
CA ALA A 184 15.29 11.11 -6.02
C ALA A 184 15.35 12.60 -6.37
N ALA A 185 16.56 13.10 -6.63
CA ALA A 185 16.71 14.31 -7.43
C ALA A 185 16.59 13.91 -8.90
N GLY A 186 15.86 14.69 -9.70
CA GLY A 186 15.76 14.46 -11.14
C GLY A 186 16.01 15.77 -11.86
N ARG A 187 17.01 15.82 -12.74
CA ARG A 187 17.03 16.82 -13.81
C ARG A 187 15.89 16.45 -14.75
N MET A 188 14.80 17.22 -14.77
CA MET A 188 13.80 17.09 -15.83
C MET A 188 14.44 17.53 -17.15
N ALA A 189 15.05 16.58 -17.85
CA ALA A 189 15.59 16.78 -19.19
C ALA A 189 14.41 16.85 -20.16
N GLY A 190 13.82 18.04 -20.31
CA GLY A 190 12.71 18.27 -21.21
C GLY A 190 11.83 19.43 -20.77
N GLY A 191 12.20 20.64 -21.21
CA GLY A 191 11.36 21.84 -21.31
C GLY A 191 10.32 22.11 -20.20
N GLY A 192 10.64 23.02 -19.27
CA GLY A 192 9.61 23.77 -18.53
C GLY A 192 10.00 24.24 -17.13
N PHE A 193 10.73 23.43 -16.37
CA PHE A 193 11.15 23.80 -15.01
C PHE A 193 12.68 23.71 -14.88
N ARG A 194 13.36 24.83 -15.13
CA ARG A 194 14.75 25.02 -14.72
C ARG A 194 14.76 25.23 -13.20
N TYR A 195 14.94 24.17 -12.43
CA TYR A 195 15.38 24.28 -11.03
C TYR A 195 16.85 24.68 -11.03
N THR A 196 17.16 25.95 -11.31
CA THR A 196 18.53 26.49 -11.31
C THR A 196 19.04 26.79 -9.90
N GLU A 197 18.16 26.82 -8.91
CA GLU A 197 18.50 27.00 -7.50
C GLU A 197 17.96 25.82 -6.70
N TRP A 198 18.70 24.72 -6.68
CA TRP A 198 18.41 23.66 -5.72
C TRP A 198 18.75 24.17 -4.31
N PRO A 199 17.84 24.03 -3.34
CA PRO A 199 18.16 24.27 -1.94
C PRO A 199 19.41 23.46 -1.57
N ARG A 200 20.50 24.16 -1.25
CA ARG A 200 21.73 23.52 -0.74
C ARG A 200 21.56 23.01 0.70
N GLU A 201 20.45 23.38 1.34
CA GLU A 201 20.14 23.06 2.73
C GLU A 201 18.90 22.18 2.79
N MET A 202 19.07 20.96 3.30
CA MET A 202 17.97 20.24 3.93
C MET A 202 17.87 20.67 5.38
N ARG A 203 16.71 20.50 5.99
CA ARG A 203 16.49 20.70 7.42
C ARG A 203 16.08 19.39 8.04
N ALA A 204 16.43 19.20 9.29
CA ALA A 204 15.93 18.11 10.09
C ALA A 204 14.91 18.62 11.11
N ALA A 205 14.05 17.74 11.59
CA ALA A 205 13.34 17.92 12.85
C ALA A 205 13.47 16.62 13.63
N THR A 206 13.65 16.70 14.94
CA THR A 206 13.74 15.54 15.82
C THR A 206 12.57 15.48 16.78
N SER A 207 12.24 14.27 17.23
CA SER A 207 11.26 14.05 18.29
C SER A 207 11.66 12.85 19.14
N ALA A 208 11.57 13.00 20.47
CA ALA A 208 11.83 11.91 21.41
C ALA A 208 10.64 10.92 21.50
N ASP A 209 9.42 11.44 21.34
CA ASP A 209 8.16 10.71 21.54
C ASP A 209 7.36 10.51 20.24
N GLY A 210 7.78 11.14 19.14
CA GLY A 210 7.12 11.13 17.84
C GLY A 210 5.98 12.15 17.72
N VAL A 211 5.80 12.98 18.73
CA VAL A 211 4.70 13.94 18.83
C VAL A 211 5.24 15.37 18.89
N ALA A 212 6.16 15.62 19.81
CA ALA A 212 6.77 16.91 20.00
C ALA A 212 7.98 17.02 19.07
N TRP A 213 7.77 17.63 17.91
CA TRP A 213 8.81 17.87 16.92
C TRP A 213 9.52 19.20 17.18
N ARG A 214 10.86 19.16 17.13
CA ARG A 214 11.71 20.34 17.23
C ARG A 214 12.51 20.46 15.94
N GLU A 215 12.52 21.63 15.32
CA GLU A 215 13.41 21.90 14.19
C GLU A 215 14.86 21.69 14.64
N GLY A 216 15.60 20.90 13.89
CA GLY A 216 17.03 20.65 14.06
C GLY A 216 17.86 21.58 13.18
N ALA A 217 19.19 21.44 13.29
CA ALA A 217 20.12 22.17 12.44
C ALA A 217 19.91 21.83 10.95
N PRO A 218 20.23 22.76 10.03
CA PRO A 218 20.36 22.45 8.61
C PRO A 218 21.30 21.27 8.40
N LEU A 219 20.91 20.37 7.50
CA LEU A 219 21.69 19.24 7.03
C LEU A 219 22.37 19.63 5.73
N THR A 220 23.69 19.55 5.70
CA THR A 220 24.48 19.69 4.47
C THR A 220 24.37 18.40 3.65
N LEU A 221 24.17 18.56 2.35
CA LEU A 221 24.18 17.44 1.40
C LEU A 221 25.63 17.09 1.04
N ASP A 222 26.12 15.94 1.52
CA ASP A 222 27.42 15.40 1.09
C ASP A 222 27.29 14.87 -0.35
N GLY A 223 27.56 15.73 -1.34
CA GLY A 223 27.55 15.32 -2.76
C GLY A 223 27.58 16.47 -3.75
N GLY A 224 28.77 16.94 -4.12
CA GLY A 224 29.00 17.87 -5.24
C GLY A 224 29.21 17.18 -6.61
N GLY A 225 29.01 15.86 -6.70
CA GLY A 225 29.18 15.09 -7.93
C GLY A 225 27.86 14.78 -8.63
N GLU A 226 27.90 14.53 -9.93
CA GLU A 226 26.74 14.25 -10.83
C GLU A 226 25.91 12.99 -10.47
N GLY A 227 26.10 12.40 -9.28
CA GLY A 227 25.37 11.26 -8.75
C GLY A 227 24.36 11.67 -7.68
N MET A 228 23.09 11.46 -7.98
CA MET A 228 21.89 11.92 -7.25
C MET A 228 21.59 11.09 -5.98
N THR A 229 22.53 11.04 -5.04
CA THR A 229 22.36 10.46 -3.70
C THR A 229 23.22 11.23 -2.69
N GLY A 230 22.60 11.82 -1.67
CA GLY A 230 23.29 12.44 -0.54
C GLY A 230 23.29 11.49 0.65
N THR A 231 24.41 11.40 1.36
CA THR A 231 24.45 10.72 2.66
C THR A 231 24.31 11.79 3.73
N PHE A 232 23.49 11.55 4.76
CA PHE A 232 23.52 12.38 5.96
C PHE A 232 24.10 11.53 7.06
N THR A 233 25.08 12.08 7.76
CA THR A 233 25.34 11.64 9.12
C THR A 233 24.49 12.55 9.98
N ALA A 234 23.38 12.06 10.55
CA ALA A 234 22.77 12.82 11.64
C ALA A 234 23.84 13.03 12.69
N ALA A 235 24.09 14.28 13.05
CA ALA A 235 24.73 14.60 14.32
C ALA A 235 24.02 13.80 15.41
N GLU A 236 24.78 13.29 16.39
CA GLU A 236 24.35 12.48 17.53
C GLU A 236 23.31 13.21 18.42
N GLY A 237 22.15 13.54 17.86
CA GLY A 237 21.04 14.18 18.54
C GLY A 237 20.12 13.08 19.05
N GLY A 238 20.03 12.93 20.37
CA GLY A 238 19.33 11.86 21.08
C GLY A 238 17.80 11.76 20.91
N GLY A 239 17.23 12.23 19.80
CA GLY A 239 15.82 12.00 19.44
C GLY A 239 15.63 10.62 18.81
N ARG A 240 14.53 9.92 19.14
CA ARG A 240 14.19 8.61 18.56
C ARG A 240 13.56 8.71 17.17
N HIS A 241 13.07 9.88 16.79
CA HIS A 241 12.42 10.13 15.51
C HIS A 241 13.07 11.32 14.83
N LEU A 242 13.22 11.24 13.50
CA LEU A 242 13.80 12.28 12.69
C LEU A 242 13.01 12.47 11.39
N ALA A 243 12.67 13.71 11.07
CA ALA A 243 12.11 14.11 9.80
C ALA A 243 13.14 14.94 9.03
N GLY A 244 13.52 14.54 7.82
CA GLY A 244 14.27 15.39 6.89
C GLY A 244 13.28 16.13 5.98
N TYR A 245 13.51 17.41 5.69
CA TYR A 245 12.69 18.20 4.78
C TYR A 245 13.49 19.29 4.07
N GLU A 246 13.18 19.57 2.81
CA GLU A 246 13.97 20.46 1.95
C GLU A 246 13.39 21.89 1.90
N GLY A 247 13.67 22.67 2.95
CA GLY A 247 13.54 24.14 2.97
C GLY A 247 12.27 24.75 2.31
N ALA A 248 12.46 25.93 1.70
CA ALA A 248 11.43 26.72 0.99
C ALA A 248 10.82 26.02 -0.24
N ASN A 249 11.55 25.02 -0.76
CA ASN A 249 11.41 24.26 -2.00
C ASN A 249 10.45 23.05 -2.04
N SER A 250 10.56 22.17 -1.04
CA SER A 250 10.54 20.74 -1.38
C SER A 250 10.44 19.75 -0.20
N LYS A 251 9.82 18.61 -0.55
CA LYS A 251 9.89 17.21 -0.08
C LYS A 251 10.44 16.89 1.33
N ALA A 252 9.71 16.02 2.06
CA ALA A 252 10.13 15.44 3.35
C ALA A 252 10.20 13.93 3.31
N CYS A 253 11.01 13.44 4.23
CA CYS A 253 11.25 12.05 4.57
C CYS A 253 11.15 11.88 6.09
N LEU A 254 10.73 10.70 6.54
CA LEU A 254 10.71 10.37 7.97
C LEU A 254 11.52 9.12 8.26
N ALA A 255 12.37 9.18 9.27
CA ALA A 255 13.11 8.08 9.86
C ALA A 255 12.72 7.93 11.34
N ALA A 256 12.74 6.70 11.83
CA ALA A 256 12.53 6.40 13.25
C ALA A 256 13.52 5.34 13.71
N SER A 257 13.94 5.43 14.97
CA SER A 257 14.76 4.47 15.69
C SER A 257 13.98 4.01 16.92
N SER A 258 13.95 2.70 17.15
CA SER A 258 13.25 2.11 18.29
C SER A 258 13.99 2.32 19.63
N ASP A 259 15.31 2.45 19.58
CA ASP A 259 16.20 2.59 20.73
C ASP A 259 16.91 3.96 20.80
N GLY A 260 16.80 4.79 19.75
CA GLY A 260 17.47 6.08 19.62
C GLY A 260 18.93 5.97 19.15
N ILE A 261 19.43 4.76 18.87
CA ILE A 261 20.85 4.48 18.54
C ILE A 261 20.93 3.71 17.21
N ALA A 262 20.14 2.65 17.06
CA ALA A 262 19.98 1.90 15.82
C ALA A 262 18.86 2.51 14.98
N TRP A 263 19.24 3.29 13.98
CA TRP A 263 18.33 3.81 12.97
C TRP A 263 18.16 2.75 11.87
N ALA A 264 17.28 1.80 12.11
CA ALA A 264 16.93 0.78 11.14
C ALA A 264 15.61 1.16 10.45
N THR A 265 15.53 0.99 9.12
CA THR A 265 14.28 0.46 8.58
C THR A 265 14.06 -0.86 9.31
N LEU A 266 12.95 -0.99 10.05
CA LEU A 266 12.66 -2.15 10.90
C LEU A 266 13.12 -3.46 10.21
N PRO A 267 13.84 -4.36 10.89
CA PRO A 267 14.78 -5.27 10.24
C PRO A 267 14.15 -6.17 9.17
N THR A 268 14.87 -6.35 8.05
CA THR A 268 14.93 -7.65 7.37
C THR A 268 15.42 -8.66 8.40
N GLY A 269 14.61 -9.68 8.68
CA GLY A 269 14.68 -10.47 9.91
C GLY A 269 16.08 -11.01 10.25
N ALA A 270 16.61 -10.58 11.38
CA ALA A 270 17.60 -11.33 12.13
C ALA A 270 17.00 -11.61 13.51
N SER A 271 16.76 -12.89 13.81
CA SER A 271 16.56 -13.33 15.19
C SER A 271 17.83 -13.04 15.96
N VAL A 272 17.72 -12.25 17.03
CA VAL A 272 18.82 -12.07 17.99
C VAL A 272 19.01 -13.40 18.74
N GLY A 273 19.97 -14.20 18.29
CA GLY A 273 20.56 -15.30 19.06
C GLY A 273 21.71 -14.77 19.93
N PRO A 274 22.11 -15.47 21.00
CA PRO A 274 23.17 -15.03 21.90
C PRO A 274 24.52 -15.01 21.17
N THR A 275 25.29 -13.97 21.46
CA THR A 275 26.59 -13.60 20.89
C THR A 275 27.65 -14.69 20.99
N SER A 276 28.42 -14.90 19.93
CA SER A 276 29.77 -15.48 19.99
C SER A 276 30.78 -14.43 19.47
N PRO A 277 31.85 -14.11 20.21
CA PRO A 277 32.91 -13.23 19.73
C PRO A 277 33.94 -14.05 18.94
N HIS A 278 34.46 -13.48 17.85
CA HIS A 278 35.61 -13.88 17.02
C HIS A 278 35.25 -14.15 15.55
N ALA A 279 35.31 -13.10 14.74
CA ALA A 279 35.68 -13.21 13.33
C ALA A 279 36.38 -11.90 12.87
N THR A 280 37.63 -12.05 12.46
CA THR A 280 38.58 -11.03 11.95
C THR A 280 38.17 -10.53 10.55
N PRO A 281 38.44 -9.27 10.15
CA PRO A 281 37.99 -8.74 8.87
C PRO A 281 39.01 -8.98 7.73
N PRO A 282 38.59 -9.16 6.46
CA PRO A 282 39.49 -9.06 5.32
C PRO A 282 39.48 -7.67 4.65
N HIS A 283 40.57 -7.43 3.94
CA HIS A 283 41.17 -6.16 3.53
C HIS A 283 40.41 -5.34 2.46
N LEU A 284 40.64 -4.02 2.50
CA LEU A 284 40.23 -2.99 1.53
C LEU A 284 41.13 -3.00 0.28
N LEU A 285 40.55 -3.18 -0.90
CA LEU A 285 41.18 -2.88 -2.20
C LEU A 285 40.57 -1.61 -2.80
N ARG A 286 41.40 -0.57 -2.97
CA ARG A 286 41.10 0.63 -3.77
C ARG A 286 41.52 0.37 -5.22
N ALA A 287 40.63 0.65 -6.18
CA ALA A 287 41.01 0.78 -7.58
C ALA A 287 40.48 2.10 -8.14
N ARG A 288 41.39 2.92 -8.70
CA ARG A 288 41.11 4.06 -9.58
C ARG A 288 41.27 3.59 -11.02
N PHE A 289 40.37 4.01 -11.92
CA PHE A 289 40.60 3.89 -13.36
C PHE A 289 40.24 5.20 -14.08
N ASN A 290 41.24 5.73 -14.80
CA ASN A 290 41.10 6.71 -15.87
C ASN A 290 40.88 5.95 -17.18
N LEU A 291 40.02 6.47 -18.07
CA LEU A 291 39.97 6.04 -19.47
C LEU A 291 39.96 7.26 -20.39
N ARG A 292 40.99 7.31 -21.25
CA ARG A 292 41.05 8.15 -22.47
C ARG A 292 40.24 7.46 -23.57
N ALA A 293 39.53 8.23 -24.38
CA ALA A 293 38.82 7.77 -25.56
C ALA A 293 39.73 7.74 -26.79
N ASP A 294 39.55 6.73 -27.64
CA ASP A 294 40.19 6.53 -28.93
C ASP A 294 39.28 7.03 -30.07
N PRO A 295 39.72 7.98 -30.93
CA PRO A 295 38.89 8.59 -31.95
C PRO A 295 39.25 8.12 -33.37
N THR A 296 39.08 6.83 -33.70
CA THR A 296 39.14 6.39 -35.11
C THR A 296 38.13 5.30 -35.44
N ALA A 297 36.87 5.69 -35.66
CA ALA A 297 35.89 4.85 -36.34
C ALA A 297 34.78 5.72 -36.98
N SER A 298 35.14 6.54 -37.97
CA SER A 298 34.16 7.18 -38.85
C SER A 298 34.75 7.41 -40.23
N ARG A 299 34.45 6.51 -41.17
CA ARG A 299 34.46 6.75 -42.63
C ARG A 299 34.10 5.45 -43.37
N ALA A 300 32.85 5.33 -43.78
CA ALA A 300 32.44 4.82 -45.09
C ALA A 300 30.90 4.81 -45.19
N CYS A 301 30.40 5.29 -46.33
CA CYS A 301 29.02 5.23 -46.84
C CYS A 301 28.04 6.36 -46.44
N ALA A 302 27.96 7.36 -47.34
CA ALA A 302 26.80 8.18 -47.70
C ALA A 302 26.79 8.29 -49.25
N PRO A 303 25.73 8.70 -50.01
CA PRO A 303 24.36 9.22 -49.68
C PRO A 303 23.23 8.55 -50.58
N PRO A 304 21.96 9.05 -50.68
CA PRO A 304 21.35 10.30 -50.20
C PRO A 304 20.05 10.16 -49.39
N ILE A 305 20.09 10.63 -48.14
CA ILE A 305 18.90 11.08 -47.38
C ILE A 305 19.26 12.43 -46.76
N HIS A 306 19.49 13.45 -47.59
CA HIS A 306 19.81 14.80 -47.11
C HIS A 306 18.61 15.74 -47.06
N ALA A 307 17.40 15.29 -47.46
CA ALA A 307 16.20 16.12 -47.48
C ALA A 307 15.29 15.99 -46.24
N CYS A 308 15.62 15.16 -45.24
CA CYS A 308 14.77 14.92 -44.07
C CYS A 308 15.33 15.42 -42.72
N ALA A 309 16.51 16.03 -42.70
CA ALA A 309 17.26 16.29 -41.46
C ALA A 309 17.15 17.72 -40.90
N SER A 310 16.37 18.62 -41.51
CA SER A 310 16.23 20.00 -41.06
C SER A 310 14.84 20.29 -40.47
N ASN A 311 14.48 19.64 -39.37
CA ASN A 311 13.60 20.21 -38.33
C ASN A 311 13.50 19.28 -37.12
N GLY A 312 13.93 19.78 -35.96
CA GLY A 312 13.98 19.06 -34.68
C GLY A 312 12.62 18.85 -34.02
N SER A 313 11.68 18.22 -34.71
CA SER A 313 10.37 17.84 -34.15
C SER A 313 10.19 16.31 -34.10
N LYS A 314 9.73 15.83 -32.94
CA LYS A 314 9.42 14.43 -32.62
C LYS A 314 8.56 13.76 -33.69
N TRP A 315 9.07 12.73 -34.35
CA TRP A 315 8.27 11.88 -35.21
C TRP A 315 7.57 10.81 -34.36
N GLY A 316 6.24 10.82 -34.36
CA GLY A 316 5.45 9.71 -33.82
C GLY A 316 5.65 8.46 -34.70
N GLY A 317 5.69 7.27 -34.09
CA GLY A 317 5.99 6.01 -34.80
C GLY A 317 5.11 5.67 -36.01
N GLY A 318 3.96 6.33 -36.17
CA GLY A 318 3.13 6.21 -37.37
C GLY A 318 3.76 6.86 -38.61
N VAL A 319 4.48 7.97 -38.46
CA VAL A 319 5.00 8.73 -39.61
C VAL A 319 6.23 8.07 -40.23
N MET A 320 7.06 7.42 -39.40
CA MET A 320 8.18 6.64 -39.90
C MET A 320 7.71 5.37 -40.63
N MET A 321 6.64 4.72 -40.14
CA MET A 321 6.03 3.57 -40.81
C MET A 321 5.45 3.95 -42.17
N ASP A 322 4.80 5.11 -42.26
CA ASP A 322 4.28 5.65 -43.52
C ASP A 322 5.39 6.01 -44.53
N CYS A 323 6.54 6.49 -44.07
CA CYS A 323 7.71 6.72 -44.94
C CYS A 323 8.29 5.40 -45.45
N LEU A 324 8.40 4.40 -44.58
CA LEU A 324 8.94 3.07 -44.93
C LEU A 324 8.04 2.35 -45.94
N LEU A 325 6.72 2.43 -45.76
CA LEU A 325 5.72 1.85 -46.67
C LEU A 325 5.69 2.56 -48.02
N ARG A 326 5.92 3.89 -48.05
CA ARG A 326 6.07 4.64 -49.32
C ARG A 326 7.36 4.27 -50.06
N ALA A 327 8.46 4.09 -49.34
CA ALA A 327 9.74 3.67 -49.95
C ALA A 327 9.70 2.24 -50.52
N LEU A 328 8.99 1.32 -49.85
CA LEU A 328 8.73 -0.04 -50.35
C LEU A 328 7.88 -0.04 -51.63
N ARG A 329 6.82 0.79 -51.68
CA ARG A 329 5.95 0.90 -52.87
C ARG A 329 6.65 1.55 -54.06
N ALA A 330 7.63 2.42 -53.81
CA ALA A 330 8.44 3.06 -54.85
C ALA A 330 9.57 2.16 -55.40
N GLY A 331 9.67 0.90 -54.97
CA GLY A 331 10.69 -0.05 -55.45
C GLY A 331 12.12 0.24 -54.98
N GLY A 332 12.33 1.25 -54.14
CA GLY A 332 13.67 1.72 -53.75
C GLY A 332 14.33 0.95 -52.60
N VAL A 333 13.62 0.02 -51.95
CA VAL A 333 14.13 -0.71 -50.78
C VAL A 333 13.69 -2.16 -50.81
N THR A 334 14.61 -3.10 -50.66
CA THR A 334 14.29 -4.53 -50.63
C THR A 334 13.61 -4.91 -49.31
N HIS A 335 12.76 -5.94 -49.34
CA HIS A 335 12.08 -6.48 -48.16
C HIS A 335 13.08 -6.84 -47.03
N ALA A 336 14.28 -7.31 -47.39
CA ALA A 336 15.35 -7.63 -46.45
C ALA A 336 15.92 -6.39 -45.74
N ALA A 337 16.14 -5.29 -46.46
CA ALA A 337 16.59 -4.02 -45.87
C ALA A 337 15.52 -3.41 -44.96
N CYS A 338 14.24 -3.54 -45.32
CA CYS A 338 13.13 -3.13 -44.46
C CYS A 338 13.03 -3.98 -43.19
N ALA A 339 13.20 -5.30 -43.29
CA ALA A 339 13.22 -6.19 -42.12
C ALA A 339 14.44 -5.95 -41.22
N ALA A 340 15.60 -5.61 -41.80
CA ALA A 340 16.78 -5.21 -41.05
C ALA A 340 16.57 -3.85 -40.35
N ALA A 341 15.96 -2.87 -41.02
CA ALA A 341 15.63 -1.58 -40.42
C ALA A 341 14.56 -1.71 -39.33
N LEU A 342 13.55 -2.57 -39.49
CA LEU A 342 12.56 -2.86 -38.44
C LEU A 342 13.17 -3.60 -37.26
N ARG A 343 14.12 -4.52 -37.49
CA ARG A 343 14.88 -5.19 -36.42
C ARG A 343 15.83 -4.23 -35.72
N ALA A 344 16.51 -3.36 -36.46
CA ALA A 344 17.36 -2.30 -35.91
C ALA A 344 16.53 -1.26 -35.15
N TYR A 345 15.33 -0.91 -35.63
CA TYR A 345 14.40 -0.03 -34.92
C TYR A 345 13.80 -0.70 -33.68
N ALA A 346 13.46 -2.00 -33.73
CA ALA A 346 13.00 -2.76 -32.57
C ALA A 346 14.12 -2.93 -31.54
N ALA A 347 15.36 -3.17 -31.98
CA ALA A 347 16.55 -3.22 -31.12
C ALA A 347 16.92 -1.84 -30.58
N ALA A 348 16.84 -0.79 -31.39
CA ALA A 348 17.05 0.59 -30.96
C ALA A 348 15.95 1.03 -30.00
N ARG A 349 14.69 0.60 -30.15
CA ARG A 349 13.61 0.88 -29.18
C ARG A 349 13.69 0.03 -27.92
N ALA A 350 14.33 -1.13 -27.99
CA ALA A 350 14.75 -1.87 -26.81
C ALA A 350 15.90 -1.17 -26.05
N VAL A 351 16.58 -0.21 -26.69
CA VAL A 351 17.70 0.57 -26.14
C VAL A 351 17.34 2.05 -25.86
N ASP A 352 16.36 2.64 -26.54
CA ASP A 352 15.91 4.02 -26.39
C ASP A 352 14.56 4.10 -25.64
N CYS A 353 14.67 4.04 -24.32
CA CYS A 353 13.70 4.62 -23.37
C CYS A 353 14.28 5.89 -22.73
N ALA A 354 14.92 6.73 -23.55
CA ALA A 354 15.58 7.95 -23.12
C ALA A 354 14.62 9.16 -23.11
N ASP A 355 13.78 9.26 -22.09
CA ASP A 355 13.21 10.53 -21.62
C ASP A 355 13.33 10.69 -20.09
N GLY A 356 14.58 10.84 -19.62
CA GLY A 356 14.89 11.54 -18.38
C GLY A 356 14.83 10.77 -17.06
N SER A 357 14.55 9.46 -17.06
CA SER A 357 14.69 8.63 -15.85
C SER A 357 15.03 7.18 -16.20
N ALA A 358 16.19 6.93 -16.80
CA ALA A 358 16.65 5.58 -17.13
C ALA A 358 17.18 4.86 -15.88
N SER A 359 16.30 4.56 -14.93
CA SER A 359 16.52 3.41 -14.05
C SER A 359 16.21 2.16 -14.86
N ARG A 360 16.95 1.05 -14.66
CA ARG A 360 16.52 -0.28 -15.16
C ARG A 360 15.11 -0.66 -14.70
N LEU A 361 14.59 0.02 -13.68
CA LEU A 361 13.25 -0.10 -13.14
C LEU A 361 12.24 0.89 -13.79
N GLY A 362 12.58 1.53 -14.91
CA GLY A 362 11.70 2.48 -15.60
C GLY A 362 11.52 3.82 -14.87
N ARG A 363 10.43 4.54 -15.21
CA ARG A 363 10.12 5.86 -14.64
C ARG A 363 9.65 5.73 -13.19
N ALA A 364 10.55 5.98 -12.26
CA ALA A 364 10.27 6.04 -10.82
C ALA A 364 9.75 7.42 -10.34
N ALA A 365 9.48 8.37 -11.25
CA ALA A 365 9.03 9.70 -10.89
C ALA A 365 7.75 9.62 -10.03
N ASP A 366 7.78 10.27 -8.87
CA ASP A 366 6.68 10.42 -7.91
C ASP A 366 6.26 9.18 -7.09
N ALA A 367 7.06 8.10 -7.02
CA ALA A 367 6.69 6.90 -6.24
C ALA A 367 7.85 6.23 -5.50
N TYR A 368 7.53 5.46 -4.45
CA TYR A 368 8.48 4.66 -3.69
C TYR A 368 9.08 3.53 -4.54
N VAL A 369 10.42 3.48 -4.59
CA VAL A 369 11.17 2.25 -4.92
C VAL A 369 11.50 1.58 -3.60
N GLN A 370 10.91 0.41 -3.37
CA GLN A 370 11.04 -0.28 -2.10
C GLN A 370 11.71 -1.64 -2.28
N PRO A 371 12.97 -1.78 -1.85
CA PRO A 371 13.54 -3.10 -1.62
C PRO A 371 12.91 -3.76 -0.40
N MET A 372 12.71 -5.08 -0.48
CA MET A 372 12.20 -5.89 0.61
C MET A 372 12.68 -7.34 0.51
N GLU A 373 12.64 -8.06 1.61
CA GLU A 373 12.94 -9.50 1.63
C GLU A 373 11.73 -10.27 2.12
N ALA A 374 11.16 -11.13 1.28
CA ALA A 374 9.98 -11.93 1.63
C ALA A 374 10.15 -13.37 1.15
N ALA A 375 9.81 -14.33 2.02
CA ALA A 375 9.93 -15.76 1.75
C ALA A 375 11.32 -16.18 1.21
N GLY A 376 12.40 -15.57 1.74
CA GLY A 376 13.78 -15.82 1.32
C GLY A 376 14.18 -15.16 0.01
N ARG A 377 13.29 -14.38 -0.62
CA ARG A 377 13.52 -13.70 -1.90
C ARG A 377 13.83 -12.24 -1.66
N GLN A 378 14.75 -11.70 -2.45
CA GLN A 378 15.08 -10.28 -2.46
C GLN A 378 14.25 -9.59 -3.54
N LEU A 379 13.23 -8.83 -3.14
CA LEU A 379 12.27 -8.21 -4.04
C LEU A 379 12.47 -6.69 -4.09
N VAL A 380 12.14 -6.08 -5.22
CA VAL A 380 12.05 -4.64 -5.38
C VAL A 380 10.70 -4.30 -5.99
N TRP A 381 9.97 -3.46 -5.27
CA TRP A 381 8.73 -2.86 -5.72
C TRP A 381 9.00 -1.48 -6.29
N PHE A 382 8.40 -1.19 -7.44
CA PHE A 382 8.48 0.13 -8.04
C PHE A 382 7.24 0.41 -8.86
N ARG A 383 6.97 1.70 -9.08
CA ARG A 383 5.89 2.14 -9.96
C ARG A 383 6.16 1.70 -11.40
N ARG A 384 5.12 1.16 -12.05
CA ARG A 384 5.12 0.91 -13.49
C ARG A 384 3.88 1.51 -14.13
N ASP A 385 4.09 2.14 -15.27
CA ASP A 385 3.00 2.62 -16.11
C ASP A 385 2.70 1.54 -17.16
N TYR A 386 1.44 1.09 -17.18
CA TYR A 386 0.93 0.01 -18.05
C TYR A 386 0.18 0.53 -19.28
N GLY A 387 0.15 1.86 -19.48
CA GLY A 387 -0.56 2.54 -20.56
C GLY A 387 0.35 3.25 -21.57
N GLY A 388 -0.26 4.00 -22.49
CA GLY A 388 0.41 4.79 -23.54
C GLY A 388 1.13 6.06 -23.03
N PRO A 389 1.30 7.10 -23.89
CA PRO A 389 2.51 7.93 -24.05
C PRO A 389 2.90 8.90 -22.91
N GLY A 390 2.46 8.71 -21.67
CA GLY A 390 2.94 9.52 -20.55
C GLY A 390 1.86 10.19 -19.70
N GLY A 391 2.15 10.42 -18.42
CA GLY A 391 1.51 11.44 -17.58
C GLY A 391 0.30 10.98 -16.76
N TRP A 392 -0.71 11.84 -16.61
CA TRP A 392 -1.90 11.53 -15.80
C TRP A 392 -2.82 10.49 -16.46
N ARG A 393 -2.61 10.21 -17.74
CA ARG A 393 -3.43 9.31 -18.58
C ARG A 393 -2.92 7.88 -18.57
N GLU A 394 -1.78 7.65 -17.92
CA GLU A 394 -1.20 6.33 -17.76
C GLU A 394 -2.10 5.44 -16.91
N ILE A 395 -2.05 4.15 -17.19
CA ILE A 395 -2.54 3.15 -16.24
C ILE A 395 -1.42 2.95 -15.22
N ARG A 396 -1.52 3.64 -14.09
CA ARG A 396 -0.49 3.55 -13.04
C ARG A 396 -0.69 2.32 -12.19
N GLY A 397 0.38 1.57 -12.01
CA GLY A 397 0.44 0.40 -11.18
C GLY A 397 1.81 0.22 -10.56
N VAL A 398 2.10 -1.01 -10.17
CA VAL A 398 3.35 -1.40 -9.55
C VAL A 398 3.85 -2.69 -10.16
N GLN A 399 5.17 -2.78 -10.31
CA GLN A 399 5.85 -4.01 -10.68
C GLN A 399 6.71 -4.48 -9.52
N VAL A 400 6.77 -5.80 -9.37
CA VAL A 400 7.64 -6.51 -8.44
C VAL A 400 8.69 -7.25 -9.25
N VAL A 401 9.95 -7.00 -8.95
CA VAL A 401 11.07 -7.78 -9.49
C VAL A 401 11.84 -8.46 -8.39
N GLU A 402 12.33 -9.66 -8.65
CA GLU A 402 13.32 -10.33 -7.82
C GLU A 402 14.74 -9.95 -8.27
N VAL A 403 15.61 -9.68 -7.31
CA VAL A 403 16.99 -9.24 -7.50
C VAL A 403 17.92 -10.38 -7.14
N HIS A 404 18.47 -11.03 -8.17
CA HIS A 404 19.47 -12.07 -8.01
C HIS A 404 20.83 -11.45 -7.69
N GLY A 405 21.53 -11.97 -6.68
CA GLY A 405 22.82 -11.43 -6.20
C GLY A 405 22.71 -10.37 -5.10
N GLY A 406 21.49 -10.05 -4.65
CA GLY A 406 21.22 -9.20 -3.49
C GLY A 406 21.07 -7.71 -3.80
N VAL A 407 20.23 -7.02 -3.02
CA VAL A 407 19.86 -5.61 -3.21
C VAL A 407 21.01 -4.64 -2.94
N GLY A 408 22.01 -5.03 -2.14
CA GLY A 408 23.15 -4.17 -1.80
C GLY A 408 24.31 -4.19 -2.81
N GLY A 409 24.14 -4.85 -3.96
CA GLY A 409 25.08 -4.79 -5.09
C GLY A 409 24.76 -3.65 -6.06
N ASP A 410 25.53 -3.55 -7.14
CA ASP A 410 25.20 -2.63 -8.24
C ASP A 410 23.94 -3.12 -8.96
N LEU A 411 22.79 -2.49 -8.69
CA LEU A 411 21.51 -2.82 -9.34
C LEU A 411 21.57 -2.67 -10.87
N ARG A 412 22.56 -1.95 -11.43
CA ARG A 412 22.78 -1.89 -12.88
C ARG A 412 23.35 -3.18 -13.45
N LYS A 413 23.94 -4.02 -12.60
CA LYS A 413 24.52 -5.33 -12.97
C LYS A 413 23.69 -6.51 -12.46
N ALA A 414 22.86 -6.29 -11.44
CA ALA A 414 21.98 -7.32 -10.91
C ALA A 414 21.04 -7.87 -12.00
N ARG A 415 20.82 -9.20 -11.97
CA ARG A 415 19.80 -9.85 -12.78
C ARG A 415 18.44 -9.61 -12.12
N LEU A 416 17.54 -9.00 -12.87
CA LEU A 416 16.18 -8.68 -12.43
C LEU A 416 15.20 -9.63 -13.11
N GLU A 417 14.31 -10.23 -12.33
CA GLU A 417 13.26 -11.11 -12.83
C GLU A 417 11.89 -10.56 -12.44
N GLY A 418 10.98 -10.38 -13.40
CA GLY A 418 9.63 -9.91 -13.11
C GLY A 418 8.80 -11.02 -12.47
N VAL A 419 8.33 -10.80 -11.24
CA VAL A 419 7.62 -11.83 -10.47
C VAL A 419 6.17 -11.47 -10.20
N GLY A 420 5.81 -10.22 -10.41
CA GLY A 420 4.44 -9.73 -10.31
C GLY A 420 4.30 -8.34 -10.88
N GLY A 421 3.08 -7.99 -11.24
CA GLY A 421 2.74 -6.64 -11.68
C GLY A 421 1.25 -6.45 -11.70
N TYR A 422 0.79 -5.32 -11.19
CA TYR A 422 -0.64 -5.06 -11.11
C TYR A 422 -0.96 -3.56 -11.11
N TYR A 423 -2.19 -3.27 -11.51
CA TYR A 423 -2.84 -1.98 -11.45
C TYR A 423 -4.30 -2.20 -11.09
N LEU A 424 -5.00 -1.14 -10.68
CA LEU A 424 -6.43 -1.23 -10.41
C LEU A 424 -7.18 -1.28 -11.75
N ASP A 425 -8.05 -2.27 -11.92
CA ASP A 425 -8.80 -2.47 -13.16
C ASP A 425 -10.14 -3.19 -12.99
N ARG A 426 -10.84 -3.05 -11.84
CA ARG A 426 -12.19 -3.64 -11.73
C ARG A 426 -13.20 -3.04 -12.71
N LEU A 427 -12.99 -1.78 -13.14
CA LEU A 427 -13.71 -1.16 -14.26
C LEU A 427 -13.02 -1.34 -15.62
N GLY A 428 -12.06 -2.27 -15.73
CA GLY A 428 -11.18 -2.39 -16.88
C GLY A 428 -10.21 -1.22 -17.00
N LYS A 429 -9.81 -0.92 -18.23
CA LYS A 429 -8.93 0.22 -18.54
C LYS A 429 -9.50 1.57 -18.09
N LEU A 430 -10.82 1.66 -17.84
CA LEU A 430 -11.46 2.87 -17.32
C LEU A 430 -11.12 3.18 -15.87
N GLU A 431 -10.71 2.17 -15.10
CA GLU A 431 -10.40 2.36 -13.68
C GLU A 431 -9.42 3.52 -13.49
N ARG A 432 -8.44 3.70 -14.39
CA ARG A 432 -7.48 4.80 -14.34
C ARG A 432 -8.10 6.20 -14.27
N PHE A 433 -9.33 6.41 -14.72
CA PHE A 433 -10.01 7.70 -14.61
C PHE A 433 -10.69 7.89 -13.25
N ARG A 434 -11.02 6.77 -12.59
CA ARG A 434 -11.67 6.73 -11.28
C ARG A 434 -10.65 6.58 -10.15
N ARG A 435 -9.68 5.69 -10.27
CA ARG A 435 -8.63 5.34 -9.31
C ARG A 435 -7.32 4.98 -10.01
N GLN A 436 -6.21 5.50 -9.53
CA GLN A 436 -4.87 5.11 -9.96
C GLN A 436 -3.99 4.84 -8.75
N ILE A 437 -3.16 3.79 -8.80
CA ILE A 437 -2.14 3.59 -7.76
C ILE A 437 -1.12 4.71 -7.94
N TYR A 438 -1.06 5.62 -6.98
CA TYR A 438 -0.05 6.67 -6.95
C TYR A 438 1.25 6.13 -6.41
N THR A 439 1.16 5.47 -5.27
CA THR A 439 2.30 4.80 -4.68
C THR A 439 1.87 3.69 -3.73
N LEU A 440 2.80 2.78 -3.46
CA LEU A 440 2.58 1.66 -2.58
C LEU A 440 3.86 1.36 -1.82
N THR A 441 3.72 1.14 -0.52
CA THR A 441 4.81 0.74 0.35
C THR A 441 4.36 -0.34 1.32
N PHE A 442 5.30 -1.09 1.86
CA PHE A 442 5.08 -2.18 2.80
C PHE A 442 5.91 -2.03 4.06
N THR A 443 5.35 -2.51 5.16
CA THR A 443 6.01 -2.67 6.46
C THR A 443 5.87 -4.13 6.86
N ARG A 444 6.98 -4.79 7.17
CA ARG A 444 6.95 -6.15 7.71
C ARG A 444 6.34 -6.11 9.12
N ARG A 445 5.23 -6.80 9.32
CA ARG A 445 4.57 -6.92 10.63
C ARG A 445 4.93 -8.22 11.34
N SER A 446 5.10 -9.31 10.60
CA SER A 446 5.55 -10.60 11.12
C SER A 446 6.39 -11.34 10.09
N ALA A 447 6.79 -12.58 10.40
CA ALA A 447 7.53 -13.42 9.46
C ALA A 447 6.81 -13.56 8.11
N THR A 448 5.48 -13.61 8.13
CA THR A 448 4.62 -13.87 6.97
C THR A 448 3.60 -12.77 6.67
N LEU A 449 3.59 -11.64 7.40
CA LEU A 449 2.64 -10.55 7.16
C LEU A 449 3.35 -9.27 6.82
N TRP A 450 2.97 -8.70 5.68
CA TRP A 450 3.30 -7.34 5.27
C TRP A 450 2.04 -6.49 5.29
N LEU A 451 2.13 -5.35 5.97
CA LEU A 451 1.10 -4.31 5.94
C LEU A 451 1.52 -3.26 4.93
N GLY A 452 0.71 -3.02 3.92
CA GLY A 452 0.97 -2.04 2.88
C GLY A 452 0.11 -0.78 3.01
N LEU A 453 0.64 0.32 2.48
CA LEU A 453 -0.03 1.60 2.34
C LEU A 453 -0.13 1.93 0.87
N MET A 454 -1.33 1.74 0.30
CA MET A 454 -1.62 2.09 -1.09
C MET A 454 -2.21 3.50 -1.13
N THR A 455 -1.45 4.45 -1.67
CA THR A 455 -1.98 5.78 -1.98
C THR A 455 -2.64 5.71 -3.35
N VAL A 456 -3.92 6.01 -3.41
CA VAL A 456 -4.72 5.99 -4.64
C VAL A 456 -5.12 7.42 -4.98
N ILE A 457 -4.82 7.87 -6.20
CA ILE A 457 -5.44 9.08 -6.74
C ILE A 457 -6.86 8.73 -7.16
N GLU A 458 -7.83 9.47 -6.65
CA GLU A 458 -9.22 9.37 -7.07
C GLU A 458 -9.60 10.56 -7.95
N TRP A 459 -10.29 10.24 -9.06
CA TRP A 459 -10.75 11.24 -10.04
C TRP A 459 -9.63 12.16 -10.54
N ALA A 460 -8.52 11.57 -10.99
CA ALA A 460 -7.33 12.31 -11.41
C ALA A 460 -7.70 13.41 -12.43
N LYS A 461 -7.24 14.65 -12.19
CA LYS A 461 -7.53 15.83 -13.03
C LYS A 461 -8.99 16.29 -13.07
N ASP A 462 -9.90 15.69 -12.31
CA ASP A 462 -11.28 16.18 -12.25
C ASP A 462 -11.38 17.34 -11.24
N LEU A 463 -11.35 18.55 -11.77
CA LEU A 463 -11.47 19.77 -10.96
C LEU A 463 -12.91 20.31 -10.90
N SER A 464 -13.93 19.54 -11.32
CA SER A 464 -15.32 20.01 -11.37
C SER A 464 -15.97 20.20 -10.00
N GLU A 465 -15.45 19.57 -8.95
CA GLU A 465 -15.95 19.79 -7.58
C GLU A 465 -15.80 21.29 -7.22
N PRO A 466 -16.75 21.92 -6.51
CA PRO A 466 -16.57 23.28 -6.02
C PRO A 466 -15.54 23.35 -4.88
N ALA A 467 -14.89 24.51 -4.72
CA ALA A 467 -13.91 24.74 -3.68
C ALA A 467 -14.37 25.85 -2.72
N ALA A 468 -14.72 25.50 -1.49
CA ALA A 468 -15.04 26.46 -0.43
C ALA A 468 -14.81 25.84 0.96
N PRO A 469 -14.35 26.63 1.96
CA PRO A 469 -13.92 26.09 3.26
C PRO A 469 -14.97 25.26 4.01
N HIS A 470 -16.25 25.61 3.87
CA HIS A 470 -17.36 24.94 4.56
C HIS A 470 -17.85 23.67 3.87
N LEU A 471 -17.45 23.43 2.62
CA LEU A 471 -17.85 22.23 1.88
C LEU A 471 -17.17 20.98 2.43
N PRO A 472 -17.72 19.78 2.17
CA PRO A 472 -17.06 18.51 2.49
C PRO A 472 -15.65 18.43 1.91
N ALA A 473 -14.77 17.68 2.58
CA ALA A 473 -13.41 17.43 2.08
C ALA A 473 -13.39 16.92 0.64
N PHE A 474 -12.33 17.25 -0.10
CA PHE A 474 -12.25 16.99 -1.53
C PHE A 474 -12.45 15.51 -1.84
N ALA A 475 -13.45 15.23 -2.67
CA ALA A 475 -13.75 13.92 -3.20
C ALA A 475 -13.16 13.71 -4.60
N ARG A 476 -12.83 14.80 -5.32
CA ARG A 476 -12.23 14.74 -6.67
C ARG A 476 -10.82 15.28 -6.72
N ASP A 477 -10.04 14.76 -7.67
CA ASP A 477 -8.62 15.03 -7.86
C ASP A 477 -7.87 15.07 -6.53
N THR A 478 -7.84 13.93 -5.86
CA THR A 478 -7.38 13.83 -4.48
C THR A 478 -6.72 12.48 -4.25
N THR A 479 -5.92 12.35 -3.20
CA THR A 479 -5.36 11.07 -2.80
C THR A 479 -6.04 10.53 -1.54
N ASN A 480 -6.23 9.22 -1.51
CA ASN A 480 -6.68 8.48 -0.34
C ASN A 480 -5.65 7.40 -0.01
N VAL A 481 -5.46 7.11 1.28
CA VAL A 481 -4.49 6.11 1.75
C VAL A 481 -5.24 4.89 2.25
N TYR A 482 -5.05 3.76 1.57
CA TYR A 482 -5.69 2.49 1.86
C TYR A 482 -4.70 1.52 2.51
N LEU A 483 -5.21 0.73 3.45
CA LEU A 483 -4.49 -0.43 3.95
C LEU A 483 -4.55 -1.53 2.90
N VAL A 484 -3.43 -2.21 2.68
CA VAL A 484 -3.39 -3.47 1.92
C VAL A 484 -2.53 -4.48 2.65
N THR A 485 -2.64 -5.76 2.32
CA THR A 485 -1.87 -6.82 2.99
C THR A 485 -1.23 -7.78 1.99
N SER A 486 -0.05 -8.30 2.31
CA SER A 486 0.61 -9.35 1.53
C SER A 486 1.21 -10.42 2.44
N ARG A 487 1.15 -11.67 1.99
CA ARG A 487 1.73 -12.83 2.72
C ARG A 487 3.03 -13.36 2.14
N ASP A 488 3.28 -13.10 0.87
CA ASP A 488 4.48 -13.53 0.13
C ASP A 488 5.34 -12.36 -0.36
N GLY A 489 4.88 -11.12 -0.14
CA GLY A 489 5.57 -9.92 -0.60
C GLY A 489 5.45 -9.67 -2.10
N VAL A 490 4.56 -10.38 -2.80
CA VAL A 490 4.27 -10.21 -4.24
C VAL A 490 2.79 -9.90 -4.44
N HIS A 491 1.90 -10.67 -3.81
CA HIS A 491 0.47 -10.57 -4.01
C HIS A 491 -0.21 -9.77 -2.90
N VAL A 492 -1.16 -8.91 -3.28
CA VAL A 492 -1.73 -7.88 -2.43
C VAL A 492 -3.25 -7.97 -2.38
N ASP A 493 -3.81 -7.99 -1.17
CA ASP A 493 -5.24 -7.78 -0.94
C ASP A 493 -5.54 -6.27 -1.01
N ASP A 494 -6.19 -5.85 -2.10
CA ASP A 494 -6.59 -4.46 -2.36
C ASP A 494 -8.05 -4.18 -2.00
N GLY A 495 -8.73 -5.10 -1.31
CA GLY A 495 -10.17 -5.04 -1.07
C GLY A 495 -10.62 -3.70 -0.48
N TRP A 496 -9.83 -3.11 0.42
CA TRP A 496 -10.15 -1.84 1.09
C TRP A 496 -10.31 -0.65 0.13
N VAL A 497 -9.61 -0.66 -1.00
CA VAL A 497 -9.75 0.35 -2.06
C VAL A 497 -11.17 0.36 -2.61
N TYR A 498 -11.69 -0.83 -2.89
CA TYR A 498 -13.01 -1.01 -3.47
C TYR A 498 -14.14 -1.04 -2.44
N ALA A 499 -13.81 -1.18 -1.15
CA ALA A 499 -14.73 -0.95 -0.05
C ALA A 499 -14.87 0.54 0.30
N HIS A 500 -14.13 1.44 -0.38
CA HIS A 500 -14.11 2.88 -0.09
C HIS A 500 -13.73 3.20 1.36
N ALA A 501 -12.91 2.35 1.97
CA ALA A 501 -12.53 2.45 3.37
C ALA A 501 -11.04 2.83 3.45
N PRO A 502 -10.69 4.13 3.32
CA PRO A 502 -9.32 4.56 3.52
C PRO A 502 -8.90 4.35 4.98
N LEU A 503 -7.66 3.93 5.18
CA LEU A 503 -7.05 3.82 6.51
C LEU A 503 -6.93 5.18 7.17
N LEU A 504 -6.60 6.21 6.37
CA LEU A 504 -6.63 7.61 6.78
C LEU A 504 -7.90 8.26 6.22
N PRO A 505 -8.98 8.39 7.01
CA PRO A 505 -10.10 9.23 6.60
C PRO A 505 -9.60 10.66 6.39
N LYS A 506 -10.28 11.51 5.62
CA LYS A 506 -9.93 12.95 5.52
C LYS A 506 -10.53 13.77 6.65
N GLY A 507 -10.15 15.04 6.73
CA GLY A 507 -10.92 16.02 7.49
C GLY A 507 -12.37 16.09 7.02
N ARG A 508 -13.27 16.65 7.82
CA ARG A 508 -14.71 16.71 7.47
C ARG A 508 -15.02 17.73 6.39
N THR A 509 -14.28 18.84 6.37
CA THR A 509 -14.52 19.97 5.46
C THR A 509 -13.23 20.35 4.73
N GLN A 510 -13.34 21.11 3.64
CA GLN A 510 -12.18 21.60 2.88
C GLN A 510 -11.27 22.52 3.70
N ALA A 511 -11.81 23.19 4.73
CA ALA A 511 -11.00 23.98 5.66
C ALA A 511 -10.01 23.15 6.49
N ALA A 512 -10.26 21.85 6.68
CA ALA A 512 -9.37 21.00 7.45
C ALA A 512 -8.00 20.88 6.77
N TRP A 513 -6.93 20.83 7.57
CA TRP A 513 -5.54 20.79 7.09
C TRP A 513 -5.23 19.53 6.24
N ASP A 514 -6.02 18.48 6.39
CA ASP A 514 -5.91 17.18 5.74
C ASP A 514 -7.17 16.81 4.93
N SER A 515 -7.76 17.82 4.30
CA SER A 515 -8.99 17.71 3.50
C SER A 515 -8.78 17.34 2.02
N GLY A 516 -7.55 17.44 1.50
CA GLY A 516 -7.26 17.26 0.09
C GLY A 516 -6.19 16.21 -0.15
N PHE A 517 -4.98 16.63 -0.48
CA PHE A 517 -3.85 15.74 -0.75
C PHE A 517 -3.31 15.12 0.54
N LEU A 518 -3.25 13.78 0.57
CA LEU A 518 -2.59 12.97 1.60
C LEU A 518 -1.49 12.12 0.97
N LEU A 519 -0.32 12.07 1.60
CA LEU A 519 0.76 11.17 1.19
C LEU A 519 1.41 10.54 2.43
N PRO A 520 1.31 9.23 2.64
CA PRO A 520 1.88 8.58 3.80
C PRO A 520 3.40 8.51 3.69
N ALA A 521 4.08 8.44 4.83
CA ALA A 521 5.44 7.95 4.91
C ALA A 521 5.51 6.48 4.43
N ALA A 522 6.72 6.02 4.09
CA ALA A 522 6.91 4.68 3.53
C ALA A 522 6.57 3.52 4.48
N GLN A 523 6.44 3.79 5.79
CA GLN A 523 6.31 2.74 6.79
C GLN A 523 5.30 3.08 7.88
N LEU A 524 4.64 2.03 8.34
CA LEU A 524 3.95 1.99 9.62
C LEU A 524 4.98 1.76 10.72
N LEU A 525 4.94 2.57 11.77
CA LEU A 525 5.88 2.47 12.87
C LEU A 525 5.20 1.79 14.06
N ALA A 526 5.69 0.60 14.42
CA ALA A 526 5.30 -0.04 15.67
C ALA A 526 6.05 0.64 16.83
N ALA A 527 5.32 1.04 17.87
CA ALA A 527 5.94 1.61 19.06
C ALA A 527 6.74 0.53 19.82
N PRO A 528 8.02 0.77 20.17
CA PRO A 528 8.92 -0.25 20.74
C PRO A 528 8.44 -0.91 22.05
N ARG A 529 7.54 -0.24 22.79
CA ARG A 529 7.05 -0.67 24.10
C ARG A 529 5.54 -0.97 24.11
N GLY A 530 4.98 -1.40 22.99
CA GLY A 530 3.55 -1.73 22.89
C GLY A 530 2.64 -0.51 22.91
N GLY A 531 3.15 0.64 22.44
CA GLY A 531 2.44 1.92 22.40
C GLY A 531 1.60 2.14 21.13
N GLY A 532 1.31 1.08 20.37
CA GLY A 532 0.49 1.16 19.17
C GLY A 532 1.26 1.19 17.85
N THR A 533 0.48 1.20 16.76
CA THR A 533 0.95 1.47 15.41
C THR A 533 0.79 2.96 15.10
N ARG A 534 1.79 3.59 14.50
CA ARG A 534 1.74 4.99 14.06
C ARG A 534 1.98 5.10 12.57
N LEU A 535 1.28 6.04 11.95
CA LEU A 535 1.49 6.46 10.58
C LEU A 535 1.72 7.96 10.56
N TYR A 536 2.82 8.38 9.94
CA TYR A 536 3.03 9.77 9.61
C TYR A 536 2.69 10.00 8.14
N TYR A 537 2.19 11.18 7.84
CA TYR A 537 1.77 11.51 6.49
C TYR A 537 1.89 13.01 6.26
N GLU A 538 2.21 13.38 5.03
CA GLU A 538 1.95 14.74 4.55
C GLU A 538 0.46 14.91 4.32
N ALA A 539 -0.05 16.08 4.69
CA ALA A 539 -1.38 16.49 4.32
C ALA A 539 -1.41 17.93 3.83
N ARG A 540 -2.34 18.20 2.92
CA ARG A 540 -2.65 19.53 2.43
C ARG A 540 -4.15 19.73 2.26
N ARG A 541 -4.56 20.98 2.40
CA ARG A 541 -5.93 21.46 2.15
C ARG A 541 -6.20 21.84 0.70
N VAL A 542 -5.51 21.19 -0.25
CA VAL A 542 -5.61 21.46 -1.68
C VAL A 542 -5.74 20.16 -2.45
N ARG A 543 -6.22 20.23 -3.68
CA ARG A 543 -6.31 19.07 -4.58
C ARG A 543 -4.95 18.52 -4.97
N HIS A 544 -4.92 17.29 -5.46
CA HIS A 544 -3.71 16.62 -5.90
C HIS A 544 -2.98 17.39 -7.03
N GLU A 545 -3.69 17.99 -7.99
CA GLU A 545 -3.04 18.83 -9.01
C GLU A 545 -2.49 20.14 -8.47
N GLN A 546 -3.06 20.59 -7.37
CA GLN A 546 -2.61 21.76 -6.65
C GLN A 546 -1.62 21.37 -5.55
N ARG A 547 -1.16 20.11 -5.46
CA ARG A 547 -0.27 19.65 -4.38
C ARG A 547 1.03 20.42 -4.27
N PHE A 548 1.45 21.12 -5.33
CA PHE A 548 2.63 21.97 -5.29
C PHE A 548 2.35 23.35 -4.69
N ARG A 549 1.08 23.72 -4.53
CA ARG A 549 0.61 24.98 -3.96
C ARG A 549 0.22 24.81 -2.50
N GLY A 550 0.38 25.88 -1.74
CA GLY A 550 -0.11 25.96 -0.36
C GLY A 550 0.73 25.19 0.66
N ALA A 551 0.48 25.49 1.93
CA ALA A 551 1.23 24.92 3.04
C ALA A 551 0.91 23.43 3.22
N ALA A 552 1.96 22.64 3.41
CA ALA A 552 1.87 21.26 3.85
C ALA A 552 2.05 21.17 5.37
N ALA A 553 1.44 20.14 5.96
CA ALA A 553 1.65 19.78 7.35
C ALA A 553 2.00 18.30 7.45
N ILE A 554 2.77 17.94 8.48
CA ILE A 554 3.00 16.55 8.85
C ILE A 554 1.92 16.15 9.86
N GLY A 555 1.10 15.22 9.43
CA GLY A 555 0.15 14.49 10.23
C GLY A 555 0.77 13.30 10.92
N MET A 556 0.18 12.94 12.06
CA MET A 556 0.36 11.65 12.70
C MET A 556 -1.01 11.05 12.99
N ALA A 557 -1.19 9.78 12.62
CA ALA A 557 -2.30 8.93 13.01
C ALA A 557 -1.76 7.77 13.85
N ALA A 558 -2.45 7.40 14.92
CA ALA A 558 -2.07 6.29 15.80
C ALA A 558 -3.24 5.33 16.04
N TRP A 559 -2.92 4.05 16.18
CA TRP A 559 -3.83 2.97 16.53
C TRP A 559 -3.23 2.20 17.69
N ASP A 560 -4.06 1.60 18.53
CA ASP A 560 -3.57 0.63 19.50
C ASP A 560 -2.95 -0.58 18.77
N ASP A 561 -2.09 -1.31 19.46
CA ASP A 561 -1.42 -2.49 18.90
C ASP A 561 -2.44 -3.50 18.35
N ASP A 562 -2.17 -3.96 17.13
CA ASP A 562 -3.00 -4.95 16.42
C ASP A 562 -4.44 -4.51 16.16
N ARG A 563 -4.75 -3.20 16.29
CA ARG A 563 -6.11 -2.65 16.11
C ARG A 563 -6.31 -1.82 14.85
N LEU A 564 -5.68 -2.20 13.74
CA LEU A 564 -5.91 -1.54 12.45
C LEU A 564 -7.26 -1.95 11.83
N ALA A 565 -7.61 -3.23 11.95
CA ALA A 565 -8.83 -3.81 11.39
C ALA A 565 -9.43 -4.83 12.37
N ALA A 566 -10.75 -4.97 12.33
CA ALA A 566 -11.51 -5.87 13.19
C ALA A 566 -12.57 -6.64 12.41
N LEU A 567 -12.91 -7.80 12.92
CA LEU A 567 -14.11 -8.56 12.56
C LEU A 567 -15.27 -8.16 13.46
N ARG A 568 -16.47 -8.02 12.89
CA ARG A 568 -17.72 -7.74 13.60
C ARG A 568 -18.87 -8.48 12.94
N ALA A 569 -20.00 -8.58 13.64
CA ALA A 569 -21.25 -9.01 13.00
C ALA A 569 -21.60 -8.07 11.82
N ALA A 570 -21.89 -8.67 10.66
CA ALA A 570 -22.33 -7.92 9.48
C ALA A 570 -23.77 -7.43 9.68
N ASP A 571 -24.65 -8.32 10.14
CA ASP A 571 -25.97 -8.00 10.68
C ASP A 571 -26.00 -8.35 12.18
N PRO A 572 -26.07 -7.36 13.09
CA PRO A 572 -26.13 -7.61 14.53
C PRO A 572 -27.35 -8.42 14.99
N SER A 573 -28.41 -8.56 14.17
CA SER A 573 -29.59 -9.36 14.51
C SER A 573 -29.45 -10.85 14.19
N LEU A 574 -28.34 -11.26 13.57
CA LEU A 574 -28.08 -12.65 13.20
C LEU A 574 -26.84 -13.16 13.94
N PRO A 575 -26.77 -14.47 14.28
CA PRO A 575 -25.57 -15.05 14.85
C PRO A 575 -24.36 -14.84 13.93
N ALA A 576 -23.28 -14.27 14.46
CA ALA A 576 -22.03 -14.09 13.75
C ALA A 576 -20.94 -14.98 14.35
N ALA A 577 -20.20 -15.68 13.50
CA ALA A 577 -19.14 -16.56 13.94
C ALA A 577 -17.94 -16.56 12.99
N VAL A 578 -16.75 -16.71 13.55
CA VAL A 578 -15.51 -16.93 12.81
C VAL A 578 -14.75 -18.11 13.41
N GLU A 579 -14.24 -18.99 12.56
CA GLU A 579 -13.38 -20.10 12.96
C GLU A 579 -11.96 -19.85 12.48
N ALA A 580 -10.99 -19.97 13.38
CA ALA A 580 -9.58 -19.83 13.03
C ALA A 580 -9.04 -21.09 12.32
N ARG A 581 -8.00 -20.91 11.52
CA ARG A 581 -7.18 -22.03 11.03
C ARG A 581 -6.63 -22.85 12.22
N PRO A 582 -6.45 -24.18 12.05
CA PRO A 582 -5.99 -25.03 13.13
C PRO A 582 -4.61 -24.59 13.64
N LEU A 583 -4.46 -24.57 14.96
CA LEU A 583 -3.23 -24.24 15.67
C LEU A 583 -2.68 -25.50 16.32
N ARG A 584 -1.38 -25.73 16.22
CA ARG A 584 -0.74 -26.88 16.87
C ARG A 584 -0.45 -26.56 18.33
N ALA A 585 -0.91 -27.42 19.23
CA ALA A 585 -0.64 -27.28 20.66
C ALA A 585 0.85 -27.42 20.96
N ALA A 586 1.47 -26.38 21.54
CA ALA A 586 2.89 -26.41 21.89
C ALA A 586 3.15 -26.82 23.36
N SER A 587 2.10 -26.96 24.18
CA SER A 587 2.19 -27.41 25.57
C SER A 587 0.90 -28.12 25.98
N ARG A 588 0.91 -28.77 27.15
CA ARG A 588 -0.27 -29.37 27.78
C ARG A 588 -1.27 -28.34 28.31
N ARG A 589 -0.85 -27.09 28.51
CA ARG A 589 -1.66 -26.02 29.07
C ARG A 589 -1.69 -24.82 28.14
N MET A 590 -2.89 -24.31 27.90
CA MET A 590 -3.13 -23.21 26.98
C MET A 590 -4.02 -22.14 27.63
N ALA A 591 -3.60 -20.87 27.56
CA ALA A 591 -4.47 -19.72 27.78
C ALA A 591 -4.69 -18.96 26.47
N LEU A 592 -5.82 -18.28 26.35
CA LEU A 592 -6.16 -17.49 25.18
C LEU A 592 -6.30 -16.01 25.57
N LEU A 593 -5.56 -15.16 24.85
CA LEU A 593 -5.74 -13.72 24.88
C LEU A 593 -6.44 -13.27 23.61
N VAL A 594 -7.37 -12.33 23.73
CA VAL A 594 -8.11 -11.73 22.62
C VAL A 594 -7.97 -10.21 22.68
N SER A 595 -7.80 -9.57 21.53
CA SER A 595 -7.85 -8.12 21.39
C SER A 595 -9.24 -7.74 20.94
N LEU A 596 -9.97 -7.03 21.81
CA LEU A 596 -11.37 -6.71 21.65
C LEU A 596 -11.63 -5.21 21.74
N GLY A 597 -12.72 -4.79 21.11
CA GLY A 597 -13.28 -3.47 21.26
C GLY A 597 -14.78 -3.46 20.96
N ALA A 598 -15.39 -2.31 21.18
CA ALA A 598 -16.75 -2.02 20.79
C ALA A 598 -16.87 -0.50 20.54
N PRO A 599 -17.83 -0.07 19.70
CA PRO A 599 -18.18 1.35 19.59
C PRO A 599 -18.50 1.95 20.97
N PRO A 600 -18.19 3.25 21.20
CA PRO A 600 -18.52 3.90 22.45
C PRO A 600 -20.00 3.74 22.82
N ARG A 601 -20.28 3.48 24.09
CA ARG A 601 -21.64 3.26 24.65
C ARG A 601 -22.32 1.95 24.23
N CYS A 602 -21.68 1.13 23.41
CA CYS A 602 -22.22 -0.18 23.03
C CYS A 602 -21.50 -1.30 23.75
N GLY A 603 -22.29 -2.28 24.21
CA GLY A 603 -21.79 -3.52 24.75
C GLY A 603 -21.72 -4.60 23.67
N GLY A 604 -21.10 -5.71 24.03
CA GLY A 604 -21.09 -6.93 23.22
C GLY A 604 -20.48 -8.06 24.00
N ALA A 605 -20.56 -9.27 23.47
CA ALA A 605 -19.93 -10.44 24.06
C ALA A 605 -19.18 -11.22 22.98
N LEU A 606 -18.02 -11.74 23.36
CA LEU A 606 -17.29 -12.73 22.59
C LEU A 606 -17.49 -14.08 23.25
N ARG A 607 -18.15 -15.01 22.56
CA ARG A 607 -18.18 -16.41 22.94
C ARG A 607 -17.03 -17.13 22.24
N VAL A 608 -16.24 -17.92 22.95
CA VAL A 608 -15.13 -18.69 22.37
C VAL A 608 -15.31 -20.16 22.68
N GLU A 609 -15.24 -20.99 21.64
CA GLU A 609 -15.22 -22.43 21.75
C GLU A 609 -13.85 -22.94 21.32
N ALA A 610 -13.22 -23.76 22.17
CA ALA A 610 -12.01 -24.51 21.82
C ALA A 610 -12.40 -25.96 21.51
N ARG A 611 -11.93 -26.48 20.36
CA ARG A 611 -12.21 -27.85 19.89
C ARG A 611 -10.89 -28.56 19.59
N LEU A 612 -10.83 -29.87 19.82
CA LEU A 612 -9.67 -30.70 19.49
C LEU A 612 -9.97 -31.64 18.32
N GLY A 613 -8.95 -31.91 17.51
CA GLY A 613 -9.00 -32.95 16.49
C GLY A 613 -9.53 -32.44 15.16
N THR A 614 -10.86 -32.39 14.99
CA THR A 614 -11.50 -32.05 13.71
C THR A 614 -12.35 -30.79 13.78
N ARG A 615 -12.45 -30.09 12.64
CA ARG A 615 -13.41 -29.02 12.45
C ARG A 615 -14.82 -29.57 12.60
N GLY A 616 -15.68 -28.85 13.34
CA GLY A 616 -17.05 -29.31 13.63
C GLY A 616 -17.19 -30.21 14.86
N GLY A 617 -16.09 -30.67 15.48
CA GLY A 617 -16.14 -31.46 16.72
C GLY A 617 -16.78 -30.72 17.89
N ALA A 618 -17.23 -31.47 18.90
CA ALA A 618 -17.80 -30.91 20.12
C ALA A 618 -16.79 -29.97 20.81
N PRO A 619 -17.24 -28.86 21.40
CA PRO A 619 -16.37 -27.97 22.15
C PRO A 619 -15.79 -28.70 23.37
N LEU A 620 -14.46 -28.69 23.49
CA LEU A 620 -13.77 -29.12 24.71
C LEU A 620 -14.03 -28.14 25.85
N ALA A 621 -14.04 -26.85 25.53
CA ALA A 621 -14.34 -25.79 26.47
C ALA A 621 -15.00 -24.60 25.79
N VAL A 622 -15.83 -23.90 26.55
CA VAL A 622 -16.45 -22.64 26.17
C VAL A 622 -15.99 -21.57 27.15
N GLY A 623 -15.69 -20.39 26.64
CA GLY A 623 -15.41 -19.22 27.45
C GLY A 623 -16.16 -18.01 26.91
N VAL A 624 -16.58 -17.12 27.78
CA VAL A 624 -17.29 -15.88 27.40
C VAL A 624 -16.52 -14.68 27.92
N VAL A 625 -16.30 -13.70 27.04
CA VAL A 625 -15.73 -12.40 27.38
C VAL A 625 -16.76 -11.32 27.09
N ALA A 626 -17.39 -10.80 28.15
CA ALA A 626 -18.33 -9.70 28.05
C ALA A 626 -17.58 -8.36 27.98
N LEU A 627 -17.95 -7.52 27.01
CA LEU A 627 -17.57 -6.11 26.96
C LEU A 627 -18.76 -5.28 27.47
N PRO A 628 -18.76 -4.87 28.75
CA PRO A 628 -19.80 -4.00 29.26
C PRO A 628 -19.84 -2.69 28.46
N PRO A 629 -21.03 -2.06 28.29
CA PRO A 629 -21.15 -0.73 27.72
C PRO A 629 -20.49 0.27 28.69
N ARG A 630 -19.17 0.46 28.56
CA ARG A 630 -18.40 1.30 29.49
C ARG A 630 -18.32 2.73 28.99
N GLY A 631 -18.31 3.65 29.95
CA GLY A 631 -17.77 5.00 29.76
C GLY A 631 -16.26 4.95 29.52
N ARG A 632 -15.80 5.67 28.49
CA ARG A 632 -14.41 6.01 28.09
C ARG A 632 -13.35 4.90 27.92
N ARG A 633 -13.46 3.69 28.47
CA ARG A 633 -12.47 2.61 28.21
C ARG A 633 -12.60 2.08 26.77
N ARG A 634 -11.63 2.43 25.92
CA ARG A 634 -11.52 2.02 24.51
C ARG A 634 -10.98 0.58 24.38
N GLY A 635 -11.78 -0.43 24.67
CA GLY A 635 -11.43 -1.84 24.44
C GLY A 635 -10.18 -2.33 25.17
N GLY A 636 -9.92 -3.65 25.17
CA GLY A 636 -8.78 -4.24 25.89
C GLY A 636 -8.16 -5.44 25.19
N ARG A 637 -6.99 -5.86 25.69
CA ARG A 637 -6.54 -7.25 25.56
C ARG A 637 -7.15 -7.98 26.74
N GLU A 638 -8.05 -8.92 26.47
CA GLU A 638 -8.77 -9.67 27.48
C GLU A 638 -8.27 -11.12 27.50
N ARG A 639 -8.25 -11.72 28.69
CA ARG A 639 -7.98 -13.14 28.85
C ARG A 639 -9.30 -13.90 28.87
N VAL A 640 -9.41 -14.94 28.05
CA VAL A 640 -10.58 -15.82 28.04
C VAL A 640 -10.52 -16.72 29.27
N VAL A 641 -11.61 -16.76 30.03
CA VAL A 641 -11.83 -17.69 31.15
C VAL A 641 -12.75 -18.80 30.65
N TRP A 642 -12.37 -20.05 30.89
CA TRP A 642 -13.08 -21.23 30.38
C TRP A 642 -14.05 -21.76 31.45
N GLU A 643 -15.31 -21.98 31.07
CA GLU A 643 -16.39 -22.45 31.94
C GLU A 643 -16.32 -23.97 32.18
N ALA A 644 -15.79 -24.74 31.22
CA ALA A 644 -15.80 -26.20 31.23
C ALA A 644 -14.38 -26.80 31.32
N ALA A 645 -13.96 -27.01 32.55
CA ALA A 645 -13.22 -28.18 33.02
C ALA A 645 -13.44 -28.15 34.53
N ALA A 646 -13.97 -29.22 35.13
CA ALA A 646 -14.27 -29.33 36.57
C ALA A 646 -13.22 -28.56 37.41
N GLY A 647 -13.56 -27.34 37.87
CA GLY A 647 -12.61 -26.41 38.52
C GLY A 647 -12.43 -24.99 37.92
N GLY A 648 -13.10 -24.58 36.84
CA GLY A 648 -13.21 -23.15 36.44
C GLY A 648 -11.87 -22.42 36.19
N GLY A 649 -10.93 -23.07 35.50
CA GLY A 649 -9.56 -22.58 35.34
C GLY A 649 -9.32 -21.65 34.14
N ALA A 650 -8.42 -20.67 34.28
CA ALA A 650 -8.00 -19.77 33.21
C ALA A 650 -7.04 -20.41 32.16
N ALA A 651 -6.90 -21.74 32.17
CA ALA A 651 -6.06 -22.51 31.26
C ALA A 651 -6.73 -23.84 30.90
N LEU A 652 -6.73 -24.15 29.61
CA LEU A 652 -7.27 -25.38 29.05
C LEU A 652 -6.18 -26.45 28.99
N ARG A 653 -6.50 -27.68 29.38
CA ARG A 653 -5.62 -28.84 29.16
C ARG A 653 -5.81 -29.37 27.75
N VAL A 654 -4.73 -29.52 27.00
CA VAL A 654 -4.74 -30.02 25.62
C VAL A 654 -3.61 -31.02 25.42
N THR A 655 -3.76 -31.97 24.51
CA THR A 655 -2.67 -32.89 24.15
C THR A 655 -1.63 -32.12 23.32
N PRO A 656 -0.32 -32.17 23.64
CA PRO A 656 0.71 -31.58 22.81
C PRO A 656 0.61 -32.07 21.36
N ASN A 657 0.90 -31.21 20.40
CA ASN A 657 0.77 -31.43 18.96
C ASN A 657 -0.66 -31.65 18.42
N ALA A 658 -1.68 -31.69 19.29
CA ALA A 658 -3.06 -31.72 18.83
C ALA A 658 -3.41 -30.46 18.04
N SER A 659 -4.27 -30.61 17.04
CA SER A 659 -4.89 -29.49 16.35
C SER A 659 -5.96 -28.88 17.24
N VAL A 660 -5.80 -27.62 17.57
CA VAL A 660 -6.77 -26.79 18.30
C VAL A 660 -7.50 -25.90 17.30
N TYR A 661 -8.82 -25.99 17.28
CA TYR A 661 -9.70 -25.10 16.52
C TYR A 661 -10.35 -24.13 17.47
N LEU A 662 -10.33 -22.85 17.13
CA LEU A 662 -10.99 -21.79 17.89
C LEU A 662 -12.15 -21.25 17.07
N ARG A 663 -13.36 -21.29 17.63
CA ARG A 663 -14.54 -20.64 17.06
C ARG A 663 -14.93 -19.47 17.95
N PHE A 664 -15.07 -18.29 17.35
CA PHE A 664 -15.43 -17.06 18.01
C PHE A 664 -16.84 -16.65 17.57
N GLY A 665 -17.80 -16.68 18.49
CA GLY A 665 -19.13 -16.08 18.33
C GLY A 665 -19.08 -14.60 18.69
N LEU A 666 -19.59 -13.75 17.81
CA LEU A 666 -19.61 -12.30 17.96
C LEU A 666 -21.05 -11.85 18.24
N GLU A 667 -21.30 -11.32 19.44
CA GLU A 667 -22.62 -10.86 19.88
C GLU A 667 -22.65 -9.36 20.16
N GLY A 668 -23.73 -8.70 19.77
CA GLY A 668 -23.90 -7.26 19.92
C GLY A 668 -22.91 -6.46 19.06
N ALA A 669 -22.29 -5.43 19.65
CA ALA A 669 -21.37 -4.53 18.94
C ALA A 669 -19.88 -4.89 19.12
N VAL A 670 -19.58 -6.14 19.50
CA VAL A 670 -18.20 -6.60 19.71
C VAL A 670 -17.39 -6.56 18.40
N GLN A 671 -16.13 -6.17 18.53
CA GLN A 671 -15.14 -6.17 17.47
C GLN A 671 -13.95 -7.02 17.91
N LEU A 672 -13.62 -8.05 17.12
CA LEU A 672 -12.47 -8.93 17.34
C LEU A 672 -11.32 -8.51 16.40
N TYR A 673 -10.20 -8.10 16.97
CA TYR A 673 -9.05 -7.55 16.24
C TYR A 673 -7.96 -8.58 15.98
N ALA A 674 -7.63 -9.34 17.02
CA ALA A 674 -6.55 -10.31 17.02
C ALA A 674 -6.73 -11.29 18.18
N PHE A 675 -6.04 -12.42 18.13
CA PHE A 675 -5.96 -13.34 19.26
C PHE A 675 -4.53 -13.89 19.41
N ARG A 676 -4.22 -14.45 20.58
CA ARG A 676 -2.92 -15.07 20.89
C ARG A 676 -3.10 -16.24 21.83
N LEU A 677 -2.47 -17.36 21.50
CA LEU A 677 -2.32 -18.48 22.42
C LEU A 677 -1.07 -18.30 23.28
N LEU A 678 -1.24 -18.55 24.58
CA LEU A 678 -0.17 -18.63 25.56
C LEU A 678 -0.04 -20.09 25.98
N TRP A 679 1.08 -20.70 25.62
CA TRP A 679 1.43 -22.05 26.05
C TRP A 679 2.14 -21.94 27.40
N LEU A 680 1.49 -22.44 28.44
CA LEU A 680 2.02 -22.37 29.80
C LEU A 680 2.92 -23.57 30.04
N ALA A 681 3.98 -23.39 30.84
CA ALA A 681 4.74 -24.52 31.36
C ALA A 681 3.81 -25.44 32.17
N ALA A 682 4.13 -26.73 32.19
CA ALA A 682 3.34 -27.76 32.87
C ALA A 682 3.10 -27.38 34.33
#